data_AF-A0A3R7AMP9-F1
#
_entry.id   AF-A0A3R7AMP9-F1
#
_cell.length_a   1.000
_cell.length_b   1.000
_cell.length_c   1.000
_cell.angle_alpha   90.00
_cell.angle_beta   90.00
_cell.angle_gamma   90.00
#
_symmetry.space_group_name_H-M   'P 1'
#
loop_
_entity.id
_entity.type
_entity.pdbx_description
1 polymer ?
#
loop_
_entity_poly.entity_id
_entity_poly.type
_entity_poly.pdbx_seq_one_letter_code
_entity_poly.pdbx_strand_id
1 'polypeptide(L)'
;MLKLVCHIVGGREPFAVKIDANELVTDLKTQIKEQNPSLRSCNAMDIQLYQSLKDATWLSAEDLDQMTSDGVMDAYLATIREMKPTDNLAYYFGPNPPPLTKHVHVLGVVQPASLQQGQAQTVLGSPAAAVPREEFQQFALDMREAARRQEEAAQETREALRRQVEAARRQEEAAQETREALRRQEEAAQETQESLRRQEVAVQETREALRRQEEAAQETQESLRRQEEAIQTIAAGTPDTCSSAALGIKSLEGLEQRKAIANFVPNEEAPAFWSPADQANANGIFLEKAFDAFITPFFNAALANCDMVFVNSEHVAWLPQGPPLPPNTNLKPDGFATHPGMYHAKDAPMDHVHRPSEHVFRFGEPEKQLMDCVVLFESKLRITDAAFGQVVQYLRRLFPTGSASAVLFDLRSFWLITSLKTVILRVEKANWVDGGSKALFESFVSDHTSPWVRLLTRACSALGVDVVEGGAFLGRGAHGRVFKVERKADKKVLALKLVDSSSKTALFREELALTNAELTCLTARLEHGFVEFPGGAALLVTPVGAPLPRPTTLQEVVNLFDLLRQLHEKNIIHGDPRVPNVIVVKDNDKDKLLWIDLVEAVLVTPGFRTTDAAILTRSILRLLHTSLLGEPLESLINEYGQAPTSENAHRLATAVFQSTKFSARR
;
A
#
# COMPACT_ATOMS: atom_id res chain seq x y z
N MET A 1 37.69 4.12 -30.29
CA MET A 1 38.82 3.99 -31.24
C MET A 1 39.47 2.62 -31.17
N LEU A 2 39.29 1.82 -32.22
CA LEU A 2 39.91 0.51 -32.46
C LEU A 2 41.31 0.68 -33.08
N LYS A 3 42.22 -0.26 -32.78
CA LYS A 3 43.50 -0.40 -33.47
C LYS A 3 43.53 -1.78 -34.14
N LEU A 4 43.30 -1.82 -35.45
CA LEU A 4 43.19 -3.04 -36.23
C LEU A 4 44.46 -3.29 -37.03
N VAL A 5 44.95 -4.52 -37.04
CA VAL A 5 46.07 -4.95 -37.90
C VAL A 5 45.47 -5.58 -39.15
N CYS A 6 45.76 -5.01 -40.30
CA CYS A 6 45.23 -5.41 -41.60
C CYS A 6 46.34 -6.05 -42.44
N HIS A 7 46.01 -7.06 -43.23
CA HIS A 7 46.93 -7.68 -44.19
C HIS A 7 46.23 -7.86 -45.54
N ILE A 8 46.94 -7.59 -46.64
CA ILE A 8 46.42 -7.77 -48.00
C ILE A 8 46.95 -9.07 -48.54
N VAL A 9 46.08 -9.98 -48.96
CA VAL A 9 46.46 -11.29 -49.49
C VAL A 9 47.35 -11.09 -50.73
N GLY A 10 48.56 -11.65 -50.69
CA GLY A 10 49.60 -11.45 -51.72
C GLY A 10 50.48 -10.21 -51.53
N GLY A 11 50.27 -9.42 -50.47
CA GLY A 11 51.10 -8.30 -50.05
C GLY A 11 52.27 -8.71 -49.15
N ARG A 12 53.23 -7.80 -48.90
CA ARG A 12 54.48 -8.15 -48.19
C ARG A 12 54.39 -8.12 -46.65
N GLU A 13 53.71 -7.15 -46.03
CA GLU A 13 53.69 -7.01 -44.55
C GLU A 13 52.33 -6.51 -44.03
N PRO A 14 51.85 -7.00 -42.85
CA PRO A 14 50.69 -6.43 -42.16
C PRO A 14 50.95 -5.00 -41.65
N PHE A 15 49.93 -4.15 -41.63
CA PHE A 15 50.01 -2.77 -41.15
C PHE A 15 48.83 -2.42 -40.24
N ALA A 16 48.99 -1.41 -39.37
CA ALA A 16 47.98 -1.03 -38.39
C ALA A 16 47.16 0.19 -38.83
N VAL A 17 45.85 0.12 -38.62
CA VAL A 17 44.87 1.19 -38.87
C VAL A 17 44.18 1.56 -37.55
N LYS A 18 43.98 2.85 -37.31
CA LYS A 18 43.26 3.36 -36.14
C LYS A 18 41.96 4.02 -36.59
N ILE A 19 40.84 3.47 -36.19
CA ILE A 19 39.51 3.89 -36.65
C ILE A 19 38.51 3.86 -35.49
N ASP A 20 37.47 4.69 -35.51
CA ASP A 20 36.44 4.57 -34.48
C ASP A 20 35.60 3.30 -34.68
N ALA A 21 35.14 2.70 -33.58
CA ALA A 21 34.37 1.47 -33.64
C ALA A 21 33.01 1.70 -34.32
N ASN A 22 32.49 2.93 -34.26
CA ASN A 22 31.20 3.29 -34.84
C ASN A 22 31.27 3.68 -36.32
N GLU A 23 32.46 3.70 -36.93
CA GLU A 23 32.62 3.96 -38.36
C GLU A 23 32.17 2.75 -39.19
N LEU A 24 31.93 2.96 -40.49
CA LEU A 24 31.51 1.90 -41.39
C LEU A 24 32.72 1.15 -41.98
N VAL A 25 32.48 -0.03 -42.51
CA VAL A 25 33.49 -0.81 -43.26
C VAL A 25 33.99 -0.03 -44.49
N THR A 26 33.18 0.84 -45.12
CA THR A 26 33.64 1.76 -46.17
C THR A 26 34.72 2.73 -45.70
N ASP A 27 34.60 3.23 -44.47
CA ASP A 27 35.58 4.16 -43.89
C ASP A 27 36.88 3.43 -43.57
N LEU A 28 36.78 2.16 -43.11
CA LEU A 28 37.93 1.29 -42.94
C LEU A 28 38.65 1.01 -44.27
N LYS A 29 37.91 0.72 -45.36
CA LYS A 29 38.51 0.55 -46.70
C LYS A 29 39.28 1.80 -47.14
N THR A 30 38.74 2.98 -46.84
CA THR A 30 39.38 4.26 -47.14
C THR A 30 40.69 4.43 -46.36
N GLN A 31 40.68 4.18 -45.04
CA GLN A 31 41.89 4.27 -44.22
C GLN A 31 42.95 3.23 -44.59
N ILE A 32 42.55 2.01 -44.96
CA ILE A 32 43.47 0.97 -45.46
C ILE A 32 44.21 1.45 -46.71
N LYS A 33 43.52 2.11 -47.65
CA LYS A 33 44.14 2.67 -48.86
C LYS A 33 45.09 3.83 -48.58
N GLU A 34 44.79 4.66 -47.58
CA GLU A 34 45.67 5.76 -47.19
C GLU A 34 47.00 5.24 -46.60
N GLN A 35 46.91 4.20 -45.77
CA GLN A 35 48.04 3.61 -45.05
C GLN A 35 48.87 2.64 -45.90
N ASN A 36 48.34 2.08 -46.99
CA ASN A 36 49.09 1.20 -47.90
C ASN A 36 49.28 1.84 -49.29
N PRO A 37 50.49 2.34 -49.62
CA PRO A 37 50.77 3.02 -50.89
C PRO A 37 50.48 2.19 -52.15
N SER A 38 50.54 0.86 -52.06
CA SER A 38 50.32 -0.05 -53.20
C SER A 38 48.85 -0.13 -53.65
N LEU A 39 47.90 0.28 -52.80
CA LEU A 39 46.46 0.24 -53.08
C LEU A 39 45.88 1.60 -53.51
N ARG A 40 46.71 2.64 -53.63
CA ARG A 40 46.26 4.01 -53.96
C ARG A 40 45.61 4.13 -55.34
N SER A 41 46.03 3.30 -56.30
CA SER A 41 45.48 3.25 -57.67
C SER A 41 44.31 2.27 -57.85
N CYS A 42 43.98 1.45 -56.84
CA CYS A 42 42.88 0.47 -56.92
C CYS A 42 41.53 1.10 -56.57
N ASN A 43 40.46 0.73 -57.29
CA ASN A 43 39.11 1.16 -56.91
C ASN A 43 38.75 0.52 -55.55
N ALA A 44 38.18 1.29 -54.62
CA ALA A 44 37.82 0.79 -53.30
C ALA A 44 36.77 -0.33 -53.36
N MET A 45 35.99 -0.39 -54.45
CA MET A 45 35.01 -1.45 -54.72
C MET A 45 35.64 -2.78 -55.11
N ASP A 46 36.90 -2.77 -55.57
CA ASP A 46 37.62 -3.97 -56.00
C ASP A 46 38.34 -4.66 -54.83
N ILE A 47 38.28 -4.06 -53.63
CA ILE A 47 38.86 -4.58 -52.39
C ILE A 47 37.74 -5.19 -51.53
N GLN A 48 37.75 -6.50 -51.36
CA GLN A 48 36.91 -7.22 -50.42
C GLN A 48 37.65 -7.37 -49.10
N LEU A 49 36.97 -7.09 -47.98
CA LEU A 49 37.53 -7.23 -46.65
C LEU A 49 36.88 -8.42 -45.95
N TYR A 50 37.66 -9.18 -45.20
CA TYR A 50 37.21 -10.33 -44.43
C TYR A 50 37.68 -10.21 -42.99
N GLN A 51 36.85 -10.67 -42.06
CA GLN A 51 37.24 -10.80 -40.66
C GLN A 51 38.08 -12.07 -40.48
N SER A 52 39.33 -11.93 -40.04
CA SER A 52 40.27 -13.04 -39.87
C SER A 52 40.09 -13.81 -38.55
N LEU A 53 38.83 -14.04 -38.17
CA LEU A 53 38.43 -14.78 -36.99
C LEU A 53 37.93 -16.16 -37.42
N LYS A 54 38.60 -17.22 -36.98
CA LYS A 54 38.21 -18.62 -37.24
C LYS A 54 37.97 -19.32 -35.91
N ASP A 55 36.81 -19.95 -35.73
CA ASP A 55 36.46 -20.68 -34.51
C ASP A 55 36.74 -19.87 -33.22
N ALA A 56 36.40 -18.57 -33.24
CA ALA A 56 36.63 -17.60 -32.17
C ALA A 56 38.11 -17.30 -31.81
N THR A 57 39.07 -17.62 -32.69
CA THR A 57 40.50 -17.29 -32.52
C THR A 57 41.00 -16.39 -33.66
N TRP A 58 41.79 -15.36 -33.33
CA TRP A 58 42.41 -14.45 -34.30
C TRP A 58 43.63 -15.08 -34.96
N LEU A 59 43.81 -14.88 -36.27
CA LEU A 59 44.98 -15.40 -36.99
C LEU A 59 46.27 -14.65 -36.64
N SER A 60 47.38 -15.37 -36.57
CA SER A 60 48.73 -14.78 -36.58
C SER A 60 49.23 -14.54 -38.00
N ALA A 61 50.34 -13.80 -38.15
CA ALA A 61 50.99 -13.63 -39.45
C ALA A 61 51.60 -14.95 -39.97
N GLU A 62 52.09 -15.80 -39.06
CA GLU A 62 52.70 -17.11 -39.37
C GLU A 62 51.67 -18.10 -39.94
N ASP A 63 50.44 -18.09 -39.41
CA ASP A 63 49.34 -18.90 -39.94
C ASP A 63 49.01 -18.53 -41.39
N LEU A 64 49.11 -17.23 -41.71
CA LEU A 64 48.78 -16.72 -43.03
C LEU A 64 49.85 -17.06 -44.07
N ASP A 65 51.13 -17.03 -43.68
CA ASP A 65 52.25 -17.44 -44.53
C ASP A 65 52.17 -18.93 -44.85
N GLN A 66 51.83 -19.76 -43.85
CA GLN A 66 51.63 -21.20 -44.03
C GLN A 66 50.45 -21.50 -44.98
N MET A 67 49.30 -20.85 -44.77
CA MET A 67 48.12 -21.01 -45.64
C MET A 67 48.37 -20.57 -47.09
N THR A 68 49.21 -19.55 -47.27
CA THR A 68 49.62 -19.08 -48.61
C THR A 68 50.55 -20.10 -49.27
N SER A 69 51.52 -20.63 -48.54
CA SER A 69 52.43 -21.69 -49.03
C SER A 69 51.68 -22.97 -49.40
N ASP A 70 50.66 -23.33 -48.63
CA ASP A 70 49.85 -24.54 -48.86
C ASP A 70 48.79 -24.36 -49.96
N GLY A 71 48.64 -23.14 -50.50
CA GLY A 71 47.71 -22.86 -51.60
C GLY A 71 46.22 -22.97 -51.21
N VAL A 72 45.90 -22.88 -49.92
CA VAL A 72 44.54 -23.09 -49.38
C VAL A 72 43.79 -21.79 -49.08
N MET A 73 44.36 -20.64 -49.45
CA MET A 73 43.82 -19.31 -49.09
C MET A 73 42.38 -19.10 -49.60
N ASP A 74 42.07 -19.48 -50.84
CA ASP A 74 40.73 -19.28 -51.42
C ASP A 74 39.66 -20.15 -50.71
N ALA A 75 40.02 -21.39 -50.36
CA ALA A 75 39.15 -22.27 -49.59
C ALA A 75 38.93 -21.72 -48.17
N TYR A 76 39.96 -21.09 -47.58
CA TYR A 76 39.84 -20.46 -46.27
C TYR A 76 38.97 -19.20 -46.30
N LEU A 77 39.14 -18.32 -47.29
CA LEU A 77 38.31 -17.12 -47.48
C LEU A 77 36.82 -17.47 -47.62
N ALA A 78 36.49 -18.63 -48.23
CA ALA A 78 35.12 -19.12 -48.32
C ALA A 78 34.52 -19.55 -46.96
N THR A 79 35.34 -19.79 -45.93
CA THR A 79 34.89 -20.18 -44.59
C THR A 79 34.77 -19.03 -43.60
N ILE A 80 35.34 -17.86 -43.92
CA ILE A 80 35.34 -16.70 -43.02
C ILE A 80 34.41 -15.60 -43.53
N ARG A 81 34.00 -14.75 -42.59
CA ARG A 81 32.97 -13.74 -42.87
C ARG A 81 33.55 -12.58 -43.67
N GLU A 82 33.03 -12.38 -44.89
CA GLU A 82 33.23 -11.15 -45.67
C GLU A 82 32.53 -9.96 -44.97
N MET A 83 33.25 -8.85 -44.82
CA MET A 83 32.76 -7.63 -44.20
C MET A 83 31.99 -6.79 -45.21
N LYS A 84 30.72 -6.50 -44.93
CA LYS A 84 29.88 -5.70 -45.84
C LYS A 84 30.16 -4.21 -45.69
N PRO A 85 30.26 -3.44 -46.79
CA PRO A 85 30.67 -2.02 -46.74
C PRO A 85 29.82 -1.12 -45.83
N THR A 86 28.51 -1.40 -45.73
CA THR A 86 27.54 -0.62 -44.95
C THR A 86 27.52 -0.96 -43.47
N ASP A 87 28.23 -1.99 -43.05
CA ASP A 87 28.17 -2.46 -41.68
C ASP A 87 29.07 -1.61 -40.78
N ASN A 88 28.65 -1.47 -39.53
CA ASN A 88 29.42 -0.78 -38.51
C ASN A 88 30.57 -1.67 -38.03
N LEU A 89 31.76 -1.13 -37.79
CA LEU A 89 32.91 -1.91 -37.35
C LEU A 89 32.71 -2.57 -35.98
N ALA A 90 31.87 -2.01 -35.11
CA ALA A 90 31.50 -2.60 -33.83
C ALA A 90 30.79 -3.97 -34.00
N TYR A 91 30.13 -4.20 -35.15
CA TYR A 91 29.52 -5.50 -35.46
C TYR A 91 30.56 -6.61 -35.60
N TYR A 92 31.75 -6.29 -36.11
CA TYR A 92 32.82 -7.26 -36.33
C TYR A 92 33.81 -7.32 -35.15
N PHE A 93 34.13 -6.17 -34.55
CA PHE A 93 35.20 -6.04 -33.54
C PHE A 93 34.67 -5.69 -32.14
N GLY A 94 33.46 -6.13 -31.83
CA GLY A 94 32.84 -5.99 -30.50
C GLY A 94 33.67 -6.65 -29.38
N PRO A 95 33.23 -6.53 -28.12
CA PRO A 95 34.05 -6.87 -26.95
C PRO A 95 34.38 -8.35 -26.75
N ASN A 96 33.95 -9.27 -27.64
CA ASN A 96 34.15 -10.71 -27.45
C ASN A 96 34.27 -11.50 -28.77
N PRO A 97 35.46 -12.03 -29.14
CA PRO A 97 36.77 -11.71 -28.56
C PRO A 97 37.24 -10.31 -29.01
N PRO A 98 37.78 -9.47 -28.11
CA PRO A 98 38.28 -8.16 -28.50
C PRO A 98 39.52 -8.30 -29.39
N PRO A 99 39.82 -7.30 -30.25
CA PRO A 99 41.07 -7.27 -31.03
C PRO A 99 42.31 -7.40 -30.13
N LEU A 100 43.12 -8.43 -30.35
CA LEU A 100 44.33 -8.70 -29.57
C LEU A 100 45.58 -8.18 -30.29
N THR A 101 46.47 -7.52 -29.55
CA THR A 101 47.76 -7.10 -30.09
C THR A 101 48.58 -8.30 -30.58
N LYS A 102 49.24 -8.17 -31.74
CA LYS A 102 50.06 -9.19 -32.45
C LYS A 102 49.31 -10.19 -33.36
N HIS A 103 48.01 -10.01 -33.56
CA HIS A 103 47.22 -10.82 -34.51
C HIS A 103 46.74 -9.99 -35.70
N VAL A 104 46.46 -10.64 -36.82
CA VAL A 104 45.79 -10.03 -37.99
C VAL A 104 44.29 -10.06 -37.73
N HIS A 105 43.64 -8.92 -37.94
CA HIS A 105 42.21 -8.70 -37.64
C HIS A 105 41.35 -8.58 -38.91
N VAL A 106 41.94 -8.09 -40.00
CA VAL A 106 41.26 -7.86 -41.28
C VAL A 106 42.14 -8.38 -42.42
N LEU A 107 41.56 -9.18 -43.31
CA LEU A 107 42.18 -9.61 -44.57
C LEU A 107 41.57 -8.86 -45.75
N GLY A 108 42.40 -8.28 -46.61
CA GLY A 108 41.96 -7.60 -47.84
C GLY A 108 42.34 -8.41 -49.08
N VAL A 109 41.38 -8.60 -49.99
CA VAL A 109 41.56 -9.31 -51.27
C VAL A 109 41.20 -8.36 -52.41
N VAL A 110 42.06 -8.27 -53.43
CA VAL A 110 41.83 -7.41 -54.61
C VAL A 110 41.43 -8.29 -55.79
N GLN A 111 40.21 -8.13 -56.31
CA GLN A 111 39.74 -8.86 -57.49
C GLN A 111 39.76 -7.96 -58.75
N PRO A 112 40.34 -8.41 -59.88
CA PRO A 112 40.24 -7.68 -61.15
C PRO A 112 38.90 -7.95 -61.84
N ALA A 113 38.22 -6.89 -62.28
CA ALA A 113 36.93 -6.97 -62.98
C ALA A 113 37.06 -7.62 -64.37
N SER A 114 36.20 -8.59 -64.70
CA SER A 114 35.80 -8.86 -66.10
C SER A 114 34.46 -9.59 -66.24
N LEU A 115 33.61 -9.06 -67.12
CA LEU A 115 32.33 -9.59 -67.58
C LEU A 115 32.51 -10.50 -68.81
N GLN A 116 32.03 -11.73 -68.67
CA GLN A 116 31.14 -12.51 -69.56
C GLN A 116 31.46 -12.85 -71.04
N GLN A 117 31.29 -14.16 -71.28
CA GLN A 117 30.71 -14.89 -72.43
C GLN A 117 31.59 -15.17 -73.66
N GLY A 118 31.73 -16.48 -73.94
CA GLY A 118 32.33 -17.02 -75.15
C GLY A 118 31.34 -17.23 -76.29
N GLN A 119 31.86 -17.57 -77.46
CA GLN A 119 31.17 -18.27 -78.54
C GLN A 119 32.18 -19.06 -79.38
N ALA A 120 31.77 -20.27 -79.74
CA ALA A 120 32.44 -21.19 -80.66
C ALA A 120 32.30 -20.71 -82.12
N GLN A 121 33.23 -21.12 -82.99
CA GLN A 121 32.94 -21.86 -84.25
C GLN A 121 34.21 -22.10 -85.12
N THR A 122 34.47 -23.38 -85.36
CA THR A 122 34.63 -24.07 -86.67
C THR A 122 35.73 -23.66 -87.68
N VAL A 123 36.85 -24.40 -87.65
CA VAL A 123 37.36 -25.37 -88.67
C VAL A 123 37.69 -24.93 -90.14
N LEU A 124 38.93 -25.33 -90.52
CA LEU A 124 39.49 -25.81 -91.81
C LEU A 124 40.14 -24.87 -92.84
N GLY A 125 41.40 -25.24 -93.16
CA GLY A 125 42.11 -25.00 -94.41
C GLY A 125 43.33 -25.91 -94.52
N SER A 126 43.14 -27.13 -95.04
CA SER A 126 44.18 -28.16 -95.32
C SER A 126 45.06 -27.79 -96.53
N PRO A 127 46.11 -28.57 -96.87
CA PRO A 127 45.87 -29.81 -97.63
C PRO A 127 46.70 -31.01 -97.14
N ALA A 128 46.08 -32.20 -97.20
CA ALA A 128 46.80 -33.46 -97.32
C ALA A 128 46.65 -33.96 -98.76
N ALA A 129 47.77 -34.32 -99.38
CA ALA A 129 47.83 -35.27 -100.49
C ALA A 129 48.48 -36.55 -99.90
N ALA A 130 47.92 -37.77 -100.02
CA ALA A 130 46.71 -38.24 -100.71
C ALA A 130 46.30 -39.65 -100.19
N VAL A 131 45.00 -39.95 -99.93
CA VAL A 131 44.40 -41.32 -99.73
C VAL A 131 42.85 -41.28 -99.99
N PRO A 132 42.15 -42.36 -100.48
CA PRO A 132 40.86 -42.30 -101.23
C PRO A 132 39.53 -42.50 -100.43
N ARG A 133 38.39 -42.67 -101.14
CA ARG A 133 37.10 -41.93 -101.00
C ARG A 133 35.89 -42.63 -100.30
N GLU A 134 36.05 -43.64 -99.43
CA GLU A 134 34.89 -44.39 -98.85
C GLU A 134 34.65 -44.22 -97.32
N GLU A 135 35.58 -43.64 -96.55
CA GLU A 135 35.46 -43.56 -95.07
C GLU A 135 34.66 -42.34 -94.52
N PHE A 136 34.21 -41.42 -95.37
CA PHE A 136 33.64 -40.13 -94.92
C PHE A 136 32.16 -40.17 -94.51
N GLN A 137 31.40 -41.21 -94.86
CA GLN A 137 29.95 -41.28 -94.61
C GLN A 137 29.59 -41.78 -93.20
N GLN A 138 30.39 -42.67 -92.61
CA GLN A 138 30.15 -43.20 -91.26
C GLN A 138 30.39 -42.15 -90.17
N PHE A 139 31.43 -41.32 -90.34
CA PHE A 139 31.78 -40.24 -89.42
C PHE A 139 30.65 -39.20 -89.22
N ALA A 140 29.86 -38.94 -90.26
CA ALA A 140 28.78 -37.95 -90.21
C ALA A 140 27.55 -38.40 -89.42
N LEU A 141 27.29 -39.70 -89.33
CA LEU A 141 26.17 -40.27 -88.55
C LEU A 141 26.47 -40.30 -87.06
N ASP A 142 27.68 -40.71 -86.68
CA ASP A 142 28.13 -40.76 -85.28
C ASP A 142 28.12 -39.36 -84.63
N MET A 143 28.46 -38.32 -85.42
CA MET A 143 28.38 -36.92 -84.99
C MET A 143 26.94 -36.46 -84.66
N ARG A 144 25.92 -36.96 -85.38
CA ARG A 144 24.51 -36.57 -85.13
C ARG A 144 23.93 -37.24 -83.89
N GLU A 145 24.27 -38.51 -83.66
CA GLU A 145 23.89 -39.20 -82.41
C GLU A 145 24.58 -38.59 -81.19
N ALA A 146 25.87 -38.23 -81.31
CA ALA A 146 26.59 -37.53 -80.26
C ALA A 146 25.95 -36.19 -79.91
N ALA A 147 25.47 -35.44 -80.92
CA ALA A 147 24.77 -34.18 -80.71
C ALA A 147 23.43 -34.35 -79.97
N ARG A 148 22.63 -35.38 -80.29
CA ARG A 148 21.35 -35.63 -79.60
C ARG A 148 21.54 -36.00 -78.13
N ARG A 149 22.53 -36.85 -77.81
CA ARG A 149 22.86 -37.22 -76.42
C ARG A 149 23.35 -36.00 -75.61
N GLN A 150 24.09 -35.09 -76.25
CA GLN A 150 24.49 -33.81 -75.64
C GLN A 150 23.28 -32.92 -75.34
N GLU A 151 22.29 -32.87 -76.22
CA GLU A 151 21.09 -32.05 -76.03
C GLU A 151 20.18 -32.58 -74.91
N GLU A 152 19.97 -33.90 -74.86
CA GLU A 152 19.22 -34.56 -73.77
C GLU A 152 19.91 -34.36 -72.41
N ALA A 153 21.23 -34.54 -72.33
CA ALA A 153 22.02 -34.29 -71.12
C ALA A 153 21.98 -32.80 -70.69
N ALA A 154 21.99 -31.87 -71.66
CA ALA A 154 21.84 -30.44 -71.39
C ALA A 154 20.46 -30.09 -70.84
N GLN A 155 19.40 -30.77 -71.30
CA GLN A 155 18.04 -30.58 -70.81
C GLN A 155 17.85 -31.10 -69.39
N GLU A 156 18.36 -32.29 -69.06
CA GLU A 156 18.35 -32.82 -67.68
C GLU A 156 19.13 -31.90 -66.72
N THR A 157 20.26 -31.38 -67.16
CA THR A 157 21.06 -30.41 -66.39
C THR A 157 20.27 -29.12 -66.11
N ARG A 158 19.51 -28.62 -67.10
CA ARG A 158 18.65 -27.44 -66.94
C ARG A 158 17.52 -27.67 -65.95
N GLU A 159 16.89 -28.85 -65.98
CA GLU A 159 15.82 -29.18 -65.02
C GLU A 159 16.34 -29.37 -63.59
N ALA A 160 17.52 -30.00 -63.44
CA ALA A 160 18.19 -30.11 -62.15
C ALA A 160 18.55 -28.74 -61.58
N LEU A 161 19.08 -27.83 -62.42
CA LEU A 161 19.38 -26.45 -62.04
C LEU A 161 18.12 -25.69 -61.62
N ARG A 162 17.01 -25.84 -62.34
CA ARG A 162 15.74 -25.20 -62.00
C ARG A 162 15.22 -25.64 -60.62
N ARG A 163 15.31 -26.94 -60.30
CA ARG A 163 14.93 -27.46 -58.97
C ARG A 163 15.83 -26.92 -57.86
N GLN A 164 17.13 -26.76 -58.12
CA GLN A 164 18.06 -26.15 -57.16
C GLN A 164 17.73 -24.67 -56.91
N VAL A 165 17.38 -23.91 -57.96
CA VAL A 165 16.96 -22.51 -57.84
C VAL A 165 15.68 -22.37 -57.02
N GLU A 166 14.68 -23.24 -57.26
CA GLU A 166 13.43 -23.22 -56.47
C GLU A 166 13.66 -23.62 -55.00
N ALA A 167 14.56 -24.56 -54.72
CA ALA A 167 14.95 -24.93 -53.35
C ALA A 167 15.70 -23.79 -52.64
N ALA A 168 16.62 -23.11 -53.35
CA ALA A 168 17.34 -21.95 -52.83
C ALA A 168 16.38 -20.81 -52.50
N ARG A 169 15.39 -20.54 -53.36
CA ARG A 169 14.37 -19.51 -53.11
C ARG A 169 13.55 -19.77 -51.85
N ARG A 170 13.17 -21.03 -51.58
CA ARG A 170 12.46 -21.39 -50.34
C ARG A 170 13.32 -21.23 -49.10
N GLN A 171 14.62 -21.51 -49.19
CA GLN A 171 15.55 -21.26 -48.08
C GLN A 171 15.74 -19.77 -47.81
N GLU A 172 15.75 -18.95 -48.86
CA GLU A 172 15.82 -17.49 -48.75
C GLU A 172 14.56 -16.90 -48.09
N GLU A 173 13.37 -17.36 -48.51
CA GLU A 173 12.08 -16.98 -47.90
C GLU A 173 12.05 -17.35 -46.39
N ALA A 174 12.46 -18.57 -46.03
CA ALA A 174 12.51 -19.01 -44.63
C ALA A 174 13.56 -18.24 -43.79
N ALA A 175 14.70 -17.89 -44.39
CA ALA A 175 15.72 -17.06 -43.74
C ALA A 175 15.23 -15.63 -43.52
N GLN A 176 14.43 -15.09 -44.44
CA GLN A 176 13.83 -13.77 -44.31
C GLN A 176 12.80 -13.73 -43.18
N GLU A 177 11.92 -14.73 -43.08
CA GLU A 177 10.96 -14.85 -41.96
C GLU A 177 11.66 -14.91 -40.60
N THR A 178 12.77 -15.64 -40.52
CA THR A 178 13.57 -15.75 -39.28
C THR A 178 14.20 -14.41 -38.89
N ARG A 179 14.67 -13.63 -39.88
CA ARG A 179 15.21 -12.28 -39.64
C ARG A 179 14.15 -11.31 -39.16
N GLU A 180 12.95 -11.35 -39.73
CA GLU A 180 11.84 -10.52 -39.27
C GLU A 180 11.41 -10.89 -37.83
N ALA A 181 11.38 -12.19 -37.51
CA ALA A 181 11.10 -12.65 -36.16
C ALA A 181 12.15 -12.17 -35.14
N LEU A 182 13.44 -12.22 -35.50
CA LEU A 182 14.53 -11.72 -34.65
C LEU A 182 14.43 -10.21 -34.44
N ARG A 183 14.15 -9.45 -35.49
CA ARG A 183 13.96 -7.99 -35.40
C ARG A 183 12.81 -7.63 -34.44
N ARG A 184 11.68 -8.34 -34.51
CA ARG A 184 10.56 -8.14 -33.58
C ARG A 184 10.95 -8.45 -32.13
N GLN A 185 11.81 -9.45 -31.90
CA GLN A 185 12.33 -9.75 -30.56
C GLN A 185 13.27 -8.65 -30.04
N GLU A 186 14.12 -8.09 -30.89
CA GLU A 186 15.01 -6.98 -30.52
C GLU A 186 14.23 -5.71 -30.18
N GLU A 187 13.22 -5.36 -30.98
CA GLU A 187 12.33 -4.21 -30.70
C GLU A 187 11.61 -4.38 -29.36
N ALA A 188 11.04 -5.58 -29.08
CA ALA A 188 10.39 -5.87 -27.80
C ALA A 188 11.36 -5.84 -26.59
N ALA A 189 12.61 -6.27 -26.79
CA ALA A 189 13.64 -6.21 -25.75
C ALA A 189 14.05 -4.75 -25.44
N GLN A 190 14.15 -3.90 -26.46
CA GLN A 190 14.44 -2.48 -26.29
C GLN A 190 13.32 -1.75 -25.54
N GLU A 191 12.05 -2.01 -25.89
CA GLU A 191 10.90 -1.46 -25.17
C GLU A 191 10.91 -1.88 -23.69
N THR A 192 11.24 -3.15 -23.41
CA THR A 192 11.37 -3.65 -22.03
C THR A 192 12.47 -2.93 -21.27
N GLN A 193 13.62 -2.70 -21.90
CA GLN A 193 14.74 -1.98 -21.29
C GLN A 193 14.40 -0.50 -21.00
N GLU A 194 13.68 0.16 -21.91
CA GLU A 194 13.24 1.53 -21.69
C GLU A 194 12.21 1.61 -20.56
N SER A 195 11.27 0.66 -20.50
CA SER A 195 10.31 0.54 -19.40
C SER A 195 11.02 0.33 -18.04
N LEU A 196 12.06 -0.50 -17.99
CA LEU A 196 12.87 -0.70 -16.79
C LEU A 196 13.58 0.59 -16.35
N ARG A 197 14.19 1.34 -17.28
CA ARG A 197 14.81 2.63 -16.96
C ARG A 197 13.81 3.64 -16.41
N ARG A 198 12.60 3.69 -16.97
CA ARG A 198 11.53 4.56 -16.46
C ARG A 198 11.10 4.14 -15.05
N GLN A 199 11.00 2.84 -14.76
CA GLN A 199 10.74 2.34 -13.41
C GLN A 199 11.86 2.70 -12.42
N GLU A 200 13.13 2.61 -12.82
CA GLU A 200 14.27 2.98 -11.98
C GLU A 200 14.23 4.46 -11.56
N VAL A 201 13.93 5.36 -12.50
CA VAL A 201 13.78 6.80 -12.21
C VAL A 201 12.61 7.03 -11.25
N ALA A 202 11.45 6.40 -11.48
CA ALA A 202 10.29 6.53 -10.59
C ALA A 202 10.57 6.01 -9.18
N VAL A 203 11.33 4.92 -9.05
CA VAL A 203 11.77 4.39 -7.73
C VAL A 203 12.71 5.37 -7.04
N GLN A 204 13.62 6.02 -7.79
CA GLN A 204 14.55 7.01 -7.24
C GLN A 204 13.80 8.25 -6.73
N GLU A 205 12.84 8.77 -7.50
CA GLU A 205 11.98 9.90 -7.08
C GLU A 205 11.17 9.55 -5.82
N THR A 206 10.62 8.32 -5.77
CA THR A 206 9.89 7.82 -4.60
C THR A 206 10.79 7.76 -3.36
N ARG A 207 12.05 7.33 -3.51
CA ARG A 207 13.03 7.32 -2.40
C ARG A 207 13.35 8.72 -1.90
N GLU A 208 13.52 9.69 -2.79
CA GLU A 208 13.75 11.07 -2.37
C GLU A 208 12.54 11.68 -1.67
N ALA A 209 11.33 11.41 -2.15
CA ALA A 209 10.10 11.83 -1.51
C ALA A 209 9.98 11.22 -0.10
N LEU A 210 10.30 9.93 0.05
CA LEU A 210 10.33 9.25 1.35
C LEU A 210 11.35 9.90 2.29
N ARG A 211 12.56 10.22 1.81
CA ARG A 211 13.58 10.89 2.62
C ARG A 211 13.13 12.26 3.13
N ARG A 212 12.47 13.06 2.27
CA ARG A 212 11.89 14.36 2.69
C ARG A 212 10.78 14.19 3.72
N GLN A 213 9.96 13.14 3.61
CA GLN A 213 8.95 12.80 4.62
C GLN A 213 9.61 12.39 5.95
N GLU A 214 10.68 11.61 5.93
CA GLU A 214 11.44 11.22 7.13
C GLU A 214 12.06 12.45 7.82
N GLU A 215 12.68 13.36 7.07
CA GLU A 215 13.25 14.61 7.59
C GLU A 215 12.15 15.47 8.27
N ALA A 216 11.00 15.67 7.60
CA ALA A 216 9.87 16.42 8.18
C ALA A 216 9.26 15.72 9.42
N ALA A 217 9.22 14.39 9.44
CA ALA A 217 8.75 13.62 10.59
C ALA A 217 9.69 13.78 11.79
N GLN A 218 11.02 13.81 11.56
CA GLN A 218 12.01 14.03 12.61
C GLN A 218 11.89 15.44 13.22
N GLU A 219 11.74 16.49 12.40
CA GLU A 219 11.51 17.85 12.89
C GLU A 219 10.23 17.95 13.73
N THR A 220 9.16 17.30 13.28
CA THR A 220 7.90 17.22 14.02
C THR A 220 8.10 16.51 15.36
N GLN A 221 8.84 15.40 15.39
CA GLN A 221 9.16 14.66 16.59
C GLN A 221 9.99 15.48 17.58
N GLU A 222 10.97 16.26 17.11
CA GLU A 222 11.76 17.13 17.97
C GLU A 222 10.92 18.27 18.55
N SER A 223 10.04 18.88 17.75
CA SER A 223 9.10 19.89 18.20
C SER A 223 8.15 19.35 19.27
N LEU A 224 7.57 18.17 19.05
CA LEU A 224 6.74 17.47 20.01
C LEU A 224 7.53 17.19 21.30
N ARG A 225 8.76 16.69 21.20
CA ARG A 225 9.62 16.43 22.37
C ARG A 225 9.86 17.70 23.19
N ARG A 226 10.17 18.84 22.55
CA ARG A 226 10.33 20.13 23.27
C ARG A 226 9.05 20.56 23.96
N GLN A 227 7.89 20.38 23.33
CA GLN A 227 6.59 20.63 23.96
C GLN A 227 6.35 19.69 25.15
N GLU A 228 6.72 18.42 25.04
CA GLU A 228 6.61 17.45 26.13
C GLU A 228 7.50 17.80 27.32
N GLU A 229 8.75 18.20 27.08
CA GLU A 229 9.68 18.66 28.13
C GLU A 229 9.13 19.89 28.86
N ALA A 230 8.53 20.84 28.12
CA ALA A 230 7.86 22.00 28.71
C ALA A 230 6.65 21.61 29.58
N ILE A 231 5.81 20.67 29.12
CA ILE A 231 4.66 20.16 29.87
C ILE A 231 5.11 19.40 31.12
N GLN A 232 6.16 18.57 31.03
CA GLN A 232 6.71 17.83 32.17
C GLN A 232 7.26 18.76 33.25
N THR A 233 7.95 19.83 32.84
CA THR A 233 8.46 20.86 33.76
C THR A 233 7.33 21.52 34.55
N ILE A 234 6.18 21.78 33.91
CA ILE A 234 5.00 22.33 34.57
C ILE A 234 4.34 21.28 35.48
N ALA A 235 4.25 20.02 35.05
CA ALA A 235 3.60 18.94 35.78
C ALA A 235 4.35 18.54 37.07
N ALA A 236 5.69 18.58 37.07
CA ALA A 236 6.53 18.19 38.20
C ALA A 236 6.30 19.03 39.48
N GLY A 237 5.62 20.16 39.37
CA GLY A 237 5.35 21.05 40.50
C GLY A 237 4.19 20.63 41.43
N THR A 238 3.36 19.63 41.09
CA THR A 238 2.04 19.49 41.76
C THR A 238 1.77 18.07 42.29
N PRO A 239 1.94 17.81 43.61
CA PRO A 239 1.67 16.50 44.20
C PRO A 239 0.18 16.15 44.24
N ASP A 240 -0.14 14.86 44.07
CA ASP A 240 -1.51 14.29 44.06
C ASP A 240 -2.22 14.31 45.44
N THR A 241 -1.53 14.72 46.51
CA THR A 241 -2.03 14.73 47.89
C THR A 241 -2.64 16.05 48.33
N CYS A 242 -2.75 17.02 47.43
CA CYS A 242 -3.28 18.36 47.72
C CYS A 242 -4.82 18.37 47.75
N SER A 243 -5.43 19.12 48.66
CA SER A 243 -6.89 19.34 48.64
C SER A 243 -7.32 20.05 47.35
N SER A 244 -8.58 19.88 46.91
CA SER A 244 -9.08 20.53 45.70
C SER A 244 -8.92 22.06 45.77
N ALA A 245 -9.16 22.67 46.93
CA ALA A 245 -8.94 24.11 47.13
C ALA A 245 -7.49 24.53 46.88
N ALA A 246 -6.53 23.85 47.53
CA ALA A 246 -5.12 24.20 47.39
C ALA A 246 -4.56 23.87 45.99
N LEU A 247 -5.09 22.83 45.33
CA LEU A 247 -4.79 22.54 43.92
C LEU A 247 -5.33 23.64 43.00
N GLY A 248 -6.54 24.13 43.25
CA GLY A 248 -7.15 25.22 42.48
C GLY A 248 -6.36 26.51 42.57
N ILE A 249 -6.02 26.94 43.80
CA ILE A 249 -5.20 28.14 44.06
C ILE A 249 -3.87 28.04 43.31
N LYS A 250 -3.12 26.95 43.51
CA LYS A 250 -1.81 26.77 42.88
C LYS A 250 -1.89 26.73 41.36
N SER A 251 -2.95 26.13 40.81
CA SER A 251 -3.16 26.06 39.37
C SER A 251 -3.48 27.44 38.79
N LEU A 252 -4.28 28.26 39.48
CA LEU A 252 -4.57 29.64 39.08
C LEU A 252 -3.33 30.53 39.14
N GLU A 253 -2.57 30.50 40.24
CA GLU A 253 -1.31 31.24 40.36
C GLU A 253 -0.33 30.89 39.22
N GLY A 254 -0.20 29.60 38.89
CA GLY A 254 0.64 29.15 37.79
C GLY A 254 0.12 29.58 36.41
N LEU A 255 -1.18 29.74 36.22
CA LEU A 255 -1.76 30.29 34.98
C LEU A 255 -1.56 31.80 34.88
N GLU A 256 -1.69 32.54 35.99
CA GLU A 256 -1.47 33.99 36.05
C GLU A 256 -0.03 34.34 35.72
N GLN A 257 0.95 33.64 36.30
CA GLN A 257 2.37 33.81 36.00
C GLN A 257 2.68 33.63 34.50
N ARG A 258 1.95 32.73 33.83
CA ARG A 258 2.09 32.44 32.40
C ARG A 258 1.18 33.29 31.51
N LYS A 259 0.39 34.22 32.07
CA LYS A 259 -0.62 35.01 31.36
C LYS A 259 -1.62 34.14 30.56
N ALA A 260 -1.98 33.00 31.12
CA ALA A 260 -2.84 31.98 30.51
C ALA A 260 -4.31 32.07 30.96
N ILE A 261 -4.67 33.12 31.71
CA ILE A 261 -6.05 33.45 32.06
C ILE A 261 -6.51 34.61 31.19
N ALA A 262 -7.57 34.40 30.42
CA ALA A 262 -8.24 35.41 29.63
C ALA A 262 -9.60 35.74 30.25
N ASN A 263 -9.96 37.02 30.28
CA ASN A 263 -11.34 37.43 30.51
C ASN A 263 -11.91 37.85 29.15
N PHE A 264 -13.03 37.25 28.77
CA PHE A 264 -13.69 37.55 27.52
C PHE A 264 -14.10 39.02 27.47
N VAL A 265 -13.93 39.63 26.30
CA VAL A 265 -14.33 41.02 26.05
C VAL A 265 -15.67 41.00 25.33
N PRO A 266 -16.77 41.46 25.95
CA PRO A 266 -18.09 41.41 25.35
C PRO A 266 -18.18 42.24 24.08
N ASN A 267 -18.94 41.74 23.11
CA ASN A 267 -19.40 42.49 21.95
C ASN A 267 -20.90 42.72 22.09
N GLU A 268 -21.32 43.94 22.42
CA GLU A 268 -22.73 44.30 22.70
C GLU A 268 -23.68 44.03 21.52
N GLU A 269 -23.17 43.95 20.29
CA GLU A 269 -23.97 43.66 19.10
C GLU A 269 -24.19 42.16 18.87
N ALA A 270 -23.42 41.30 19.53
CA ALA A 270 -23.47 39.85 19.37
C ALA A 270 -24.39 39.18 20.41
N PRO A 271 -25.05 38.06 20.08
CA PRO A 271 -25.97 37.40 21.00
C PRO A 271 -25.26 36.84 22.24
N ALA A 272 -25.85 37.08 23.41
CA ALA A 272 -25.46 36.44 24.65
C ALA A 272 -25.93 34.97 24.70
N PHE A 273 -25.36 34.18 25.60
CA PHE A 273 -25.74 32.77 25.80
C PHE A 273 -27.20 32.65 26.27
N TRP A 274 -27.59 33.50 27.22
CA TRP A 274 -29.00 33.70 27.60
C TRP A 274 -29.29 35.17 27.92
N SER A 275 -30.57 35.52 28.03
CA SER A 275 -31.00 36.90 28.22
C SER A 275 -30.84 37.37 29.68
N PRO A 276 -30.88 38.70 29.94
CA PRO A 276 -30.98 39.21 31.30
C PRO A 276 -32.22 38.74 32.08
N ALA A 277 -33.32 38.41 31.38
CA ALA A 277 -34.51 37.83 32.01
C ALA A 277 -34.25 36.39 32.46
N ASP A 278 -33.56 35.59 31.63
CA ASP A 278 -33.12 34.24 32.02
C ASP A 278 -32.16 34.30 33.20
N GLN A 279 -31.26 35.29 33.22
CA GLN A 279 -30.37 35.54 34.35
C GLN A 279 -31.14 35.87 35.65
N ALA A 280 -32.26 36.61 35.57
CA ALA A 280 -33.11 36.87 36.72
C ALA A 280 -33.75 35.59 37.26
N ASN A 281 -34.18 34.68 36.38
CA ASN A 281 -34.69 33.36 36.76
C ASN A 281 -33.59 32.51 37.41
N ALA A 282 -32.39 32.47 36.81
CA ALA A 282 -31.24 31.74 37.34
C ALA A 282 -30.86 32.19 38.76
N ASN A 283 -30.89 33.51 39.03
CA ASN A 283 -30.59 34.07 40.34
C ASN A 283 -31.53 33.59 41.47
N GLY A 284 -32.71 33.07 41.13
CA GLY A 284 -33.68 32.51 42.08
C GLY A 284 -33.47 31.04 42.42
N ILE A 285 -32.43 30.39 41.87
CA ILE A 285 -32.17 28.96 42.04
C ILE A 285 -31.18 28.73 43.19
N PHE A 286 -31.52 27.81 44.10
CA PHE A 286 -30.74 27.52 45.31
C PHE A 286 -30.25 26.06 45.42
N LEU A 287 -30.52 25.22 44.40
CA LEU A 287 -30.12 23.82 44.35
C LEU A 287 -29.40 23.55 43.03
N GLU A 288 -28.23 22.90 43.07
CA GLU A 288 -27.41 22.59 41.88
C GLU A 288 -28.20 21.76 40.86
N LYS A 289 -28.82 20.66 41.28
CA LYS A 289 -29.69 19.85 40.41
C LYS A 289 -30.85 20.62 39.74
N ALA A 290 -31.37 21.67 40.39
CA ALA A 290 -32.41 22.53 39.81
C ALA A 290 -31.81 23.51 38.80
N PHE A 291 -30.58 23.97 39.05
CA PHE A 291 -29.83 24.79 38.12
C PHE A 291 -29.44 24.00 36.87
N ASP A 292 -28.99 22.76 37.02
CA ASP A 292 -28.69 21.86 35.90
C ASP A 292 -29.92 21.64 35.01
N ALA A 293 -31.09 21.41 35.61
CA ALA A 293 -32.34 21.30 34.86
C ALA A 293 -32.71 22.61 34.14
N PHE A 294 -32.46 23.77 34.77
CA PHE A 294 -32.70 25.08 34.17
C PHE A 294 -31.78 25.38 32.98
N ILE A 295 -30.49 25.07 33.08
CA ILE A 295 -29.50 25.39 32.03
C ILE A 295 -29.51 24.39 30.86
N THR A 296 -29.92 23.13 31.10
CA THR A 296 -29.90 22.06 30.10
C THR A 296 -30.54 22.44 28.75
N PRO A 297 -31.71 23.10 28.68
CA PRO A 297 -32.29 23.56 27.42
C PRO A 297 -31.39 24.51 26.63
N PHE A 298 -30.67 25.40 27.30
CA PHE A 298 -29.71 26.32 26.66
C PHE A 298 -28.49 25.56 26.12
N PHE A 299 -27.97 24.59 26.89
CA PHE A 299 -26.91 23.70 26.41
C PHE A 299 -27.35 22.88 25.20
N ASN A 300 -28.55 22.31 25.21
CA ASN A 300 -29.08 21.58 24.07
C ASN A 300 -29.11 22.44 22.80
N ALA A 301 -29.54 23.70 22.92
CA ALA A 301 -29.59 24.62 21.79
C ALA A 301 -28.19 24.99 21.26
N ALA A 302 -27.22 25.25 22.14
CA ALA A 302 -25.85 25.60 21.74
C ALA A 302 -25.09 24.39 21.17
N LEU A 303 -25.20 23.22 21.81
CA LEU A 303 -24.48 22.01 21.42
C LEU A 303 -25.01 21.38 20.13
N ALA A 304 -26.29 21.61 19.78
CA ALA A 304 -26.86 21.16 18.51
C ALA A 304 -26.10 21.71 17.29
N ASN A 305 -25.53 22.92 17.39
CA ASN A 305 -24.69 23.52 16.36
C ASN A 305 -23.32 22.84 16.22
N CYS A 306 -22.93 22.00 17.18
CA CYS A 306 -21.66 21.30 17.25
C CYS A 306 -21.80 19.78 17.05
N ASP A 307 -22.98 19.28 16.66
CA ASP A 307 -23.32 17.84 16.60
C ASP A 307 -23.17 17.11 17.95
N MET A 308 -23.38 17.83 19.05
CA MET A 308 -23.20 17.33 20.40
C MET A 308 -24.48 17.47 21.22
N VAL A 309 -24.55 16.71 22.31
CA VAL A 309 -25.60 16.74 23.30
C VAL A 309 -25.00 16.82 24.69
N PHE A 310 -25.69 17.51 25.59
CA PHE A 310 -25.36 17.50 27.01
C PHE A 310 -25.97 16.26 27.66
N VAL A 311 -25.16 15.56 28.46
CA VAL A 311 -25.56 14.39 29.24
C VAL A 311 -25.24 14.67 30.70
N ASN A 312 -26.28 14.71 31.54
CA ASN A 312 -26.10 14.84 32.98
C ASN A 312 -25.62 13.50 33.56
N SER A 313 -24.57 13.56 34.36
CA SER A 313 -23.94 12.43 35.03
C SER A 313 -23.80 12.63 36.54
N GLU A 314 -24.51 13.60 37.11
CA GLU A 314 -24.41 13.99 38.53
C GLU A 314 -24.80 12.86 39.49
N HIS A 315 -25.30 11.72 39.02
CA HIS A 315 -25.59 10.54 39.85
C HIS A 315 -24.72 9.33 39.53
N VAL A 316 -23.77 9.46 38.60
CA VAL A 316 -22.93 8.37 38.11
C VAL A 316 -21.46 8.68 38.33
N ALA A 317 -20.78 7.83 39.10
CA ALA A 317 -19.34 7.94 39.28
C ALA A 317 -18.62 7.21 38.13
N TRP A 318 -18.26 7.94 37.09
CA TRP A 318 -17.76 7.36 35.84
C TRP A 318 -16.28 7.60 35.55
N LEU A 319 -15.63 8.57 36.22
CA LEU A 319 -14.25 8.95 35.91
C LEU A 319 -13.24 8.23 36.83
N PRO A 320 -12.38 7.33 36.32
CA PRO A 320 -11.47 6.56 37.17
C PRO A 320 -10.37 7.40 37.81
N GLN A 321 -10.01 7.08 39.06
CA GLN A 321 -8.91 7.75 39.77
C GLN A 321 -7.52 7.15 39.49
N GLY A 322 -7.44 5.93 38.96
CA GLY A 322 -6.19 5.23 38.67
C GLY A 322 -6.40 3.74 38.35
N PRO A 323 -5.33 3.02 37.97
CA PRO A 323 -5.41 1.59 37.65
C PRO A 323 -5.63 0.72 38.90
N PRO A 324 -6.16 -0.49 38.68
CA PRO A 324 -7.59 -0.77 38.83
C PRO A 324 -8.04 -0.59 40.28
N LEU A 325 -8.62 0.58 40.58
CA LEU A 325 -9.36 0.79 41.82
C LEU A 325 -10.83 0.35 41.63
N PRO A 326 -11.52 -0.09 42.69
CA PRO A 326 -12.92 -0.45 42.60
C PRO A 326 -13.79 0.73 42.14
N PRO A 327 -14.88 0.50 41.38
CA PRO A 327 -15.68 1.56 40.76
C PRO A 327 -16.27 2.59 41.74
N ASN A 328 -16.44 2.21 43.02
CA ASN A 328 -16.90 3.10 44.08
C ASN A 328 -15.93 4.23 44.43
N THR A 329 -14.71 4.18 43.89
CA THR A 329 -13.70 5.25 44.01
C THR A 329 -13.71 6.18 42.80
N ASN A 330 -14.57 5.98 41.80
CA ASN A 330 -14.60 6.88 40.65
C ASN A 330 -15.00 8.30 41.08
N LEU A 331 -14.41 9.28 40.41
CA LEU A 331 -14.83 10.66 40.48
C LEU A 331 -16.18 10.82 39.76
N LYS A 332 -16.90 11.86 40.17
CA LYS A 332 -18.29 12.09 39.80
C LYS A 332 -18.46 13.52 39.23
N PRO A 333 -18.00 13.77 37.99
CA PRO A 333 -18.32 15.01 37.29
C PRO A 333 -19.83 15.17 37.07
N ASP A 334 -20.32 16.40 37.10
CA ASP A 334 -21.77 16.68 37.02
C ASP A 334 -22.35 16.38 35.64
N GLY A 335 -21.59 16.58 34.57
CA GLY A 335 -22.03 16.26 33.22
C GLY A 335 -20.91 16.23 32.20
N PHE A 336 -21.31 16.00 30.96
CA PHE A 336 -20.42 16.08 29.81
C PHE A 336 -21.19 16.36 28.52
N ALA A 337 -20.49 16.91 27.53
CA ALA A 337 -20.97 16.99 26.15
C ALA A 337 -20.29 15.93 25.28
N THR A 338 -21.06 15.24 24.44
CA THR A 338 -20.56 14.28 23.45
C THR A 338 -21.56 14.10 22.30
N HIS A 339 -21.25 13.26 21.31
CA HIS A 339 -22.19 12.90 20.23
C HIS A 339 -23.33 12.00 20.77
N PRO A 340 -24.58 12.08 20.26
CA PRO A 340 -25.71 11.24 20.70
C PRO A 340 -25.43 9.71 20.71
N GLY A 341 -24.51 9.27 19.85
CA GLY A 341 -24.08 7.87 19.72
C GLY A 341 -22.88 7.46 20.59
N MET A 342 -22.34 8.33 21.46
CA MET A 342 -21.06 8.12 22.16
C MET A 342 -21.19 8.05 23.69
N TYR A 343 -22.39 7.82 24.21
CA TYR A 343 -22.63 7.64 25.64
C TYR A 343 -23.57 6.47 25.92
N HIS A 344 -23.60 6.01 27.17
CA HIS A 344 -24.57 5.05 27.66
C HIS A 344 -25.67 5.77 28.45
N ALA A 345 -26.91 5.66 27.99
CA ALA A 345 -28.05 6.20 28.68
C ALA A 345 -28.30 5.48 30.02
N LYS A 346 -28.77 6.24 30.98
CA LYS A 346 -29.26 5.79 32.29
C LYS A 346 -30.65 6.37 32.51
N ASP A 347 -31.37 5.79 33.45
CA ASP A 347 -32.66 6.33 33.87
C ASP A 347 -32.50 7.71 34.50
N ALA A 348 -33.52 8.55 34.35
CA ALA A 348 -33.56 9.84 35.00
C ALA A 348 -33.51 9.67 36.54
N PRO A 349 -32.80 10.56 37.25
CA PRO A 349 -32.68 10.46 38.70
C PRO A 349 -34.03 10.75 39.37
N MET A 350 -34.33 10.00 40.43
CA MET A 350 -35.47 10.27 41.31
C MET A 350 -35.13 11.40 42.30
N ASP A 351 -35.01 12.62 41.79
CA ASP A 351 -34.54 13.79 42.54
C ASP A 351 -35.61 14.86 42.78
N HIS A 352 -36.84 14.62 42.32
CA HIS A 352 -38.00 15.50 42.40
C HIS A 352 -37.81 16.89 41.74
N VAL A 353 -36.85 17.03 40.83
CA VAL A 353 -36.65 18.27 40.07
C VAL A 353 -37.63 18.31 38.89
N HIS A 354 -38.36 19.41 38.75
CA HIS A 354 -39.25 19.62 37.61
C HIS A 354 -38.43 19.78 36.32
N ARG A 355 -38.77 18.98 35.31
CA ARG A 355 -38.15 18.98 33.98
C ARG A 355 -39.26 19.11 32.94
N PRO A 356 -39.34 20.23 32.21
CA PRO A 356 -40.41 20.45 31.25
C PRO A 356 -40.36 19.45 30.09
N SER A 357 -41.51 18.92 29.67
CA SER A 357 -41.60 17.85 28.64
C SER A 357 -41.21 18.30 27.24
N GLU A 358 -41.21 19.60 26.96
CA GLU A 358 -40.79 20.21 25.70
C GLU A 358 -39.28 20.14 25.45
N HIS A 359 -38.50 19.78 26.47
CA HIS A 359 -37.05 19.67 26.39
C HIS A 359 -36.59 18.24 26.62
N VAL A 360 -35.53 17.85 25.90
CA VAL A 360 -34.89 16.54 26.06
C VAL A 360 -33.86 16.61 27.16
N PHE A 361 -34.02 15.79 28.19
CA PHE A 361 -33.05 15.62 29.27
C PHE A 361 -32.38 14.25 29.14
N ARG A 362 -31.04 14.24 29.12
CA ARG A 362 -30.23 13.03 28.97
C ARG A 362 -29.47 12.76 30.24
N PHE A 363 -29.46 11.49 30.64
CA PHE A 363 -28.73 11.01 31.81
C PHE A 363 -27.86 9.84 31.37
N GLY A 364 -26.62 9.79 31.85
CA GLY A 364 -25.71 8.78 31.35
C GLY A 364 -24.29 8.84 31.88
N GLU A 365 -23.47 7.96 31.31
CA GLU A 365 -22.02 7.96 31.47
C GLU A 365 -21.37 7.88 30.08
N PRO A 366 -20.16 8.43 29.90
CA PRO A 366 -19.47 8.38 28.62
C PRO A 366 -19.01 6.96 28.29
N GLU A 367 -18.93 6.64 27.00
CA GLU A 367 -18.31 5.39 26.55
C GLU A 367 -16.81 5.39 26.88
N LYS A 368 -16.37 4.38 27.65
CA LYS A 368 -15.00 4.30 28.20
C LYS A 368 -13.93 4.27 27.11
N GLN A 369 -14.27 3.72 25.95
CA GLN A 369 -13.36 3.66 24.80
C GLN A 369 -13.30 4.96 23.98
N LEU A 370 -14.17 5.93 24.30
CA LEU A 370 -14.36 7.19 23.56
C LEU A 370 -14.17 8.44 24.45
N MET A 371 -13.37 8.34 25.51
CA MET A 371 -13.09 9.45 26.43
C MET A 371 -12.44 10.66 25.74
N ASP A 372 -11.83 10.48 24.57
CA ASP A 372 -11.32 11.57 23.72
C ASP A 372 -12.44 12.42 23.09
N CYS A 373 -13.69 11.95 23.10
CA CYS A 373 -14.86 12.64 22.53
C CYS A 373 -15.73 13.33 23.57
N VAL A 374 -15.17 13.61 24.74
CA VAL A 374 -15.86 14.18 25.89
C VAL A 374 -15.33 15.58 26.18
N VAL A 375 -16.24 16.54 26.24
CA VAL A 375 -16.00 17.83 26.91
C VAL A 375 -16.66 17.75 28.28
N LEU A 376 -15.90 17.93 29.35
CA LEU A 376 -16.41 17.80 30.71
C LEU A 376 -17.22 19.04 31.12
N PHE A 377 -18.28 18.84 31.89
CA PHE A 377 -19.11 19.93 32.42
C PHE A 377 -19.21 19.78 33.94
N GLU A 378 -18.92 20.85 34.66
CA GLU A 378 -19.00 20.90 36.12
C GLU A 378 -19.85 22.10 36.55
N SER A 379 -20.88 21.84 37.34
CA SER A 379 -21.89 22.80 37.76
C SER A 379 -21.65 23.21 39.21
N LYS A 380 -21.79 24.49 39.51
CA LYS A 380 -21.79 25.00 40.89
C LYS A 380 -22.80 26.12 41.01
N LEU A 381 -23.34 26.38 42.21
CA LEU A 381 -24.09 27.64 42.42
C LEU A 381 -23.17 28.87 42.43
N ARG A 382 -21.89 28.66 42.76
CA ARG A 382 -20.84 29.67 42.72
C ARG A 382 -19.48 29.02 42.48
N ILE A 383 -18.72 29.52 41.51
CA ILE A 383 -17.36 29.05 41.27
C ILE A 383 -16.46 29.45 42.45
N THR A 384 -15.68 28.49 42.94
CA THR A 384 -14.67 28.66 44.01
C THR A 384 -13.36 28.03 43.57
N ASP A 385 -12.26 28.36 44.27
CA ASP A 385 -10.96 27.71 44.01
C ASP A 385 -11.04 26.18 44.20
N ALA A 386 -11.86 25.71 45.14
CA ALA A 386 -12.12 24.29 45.34
C ALA A 386 -12.79 23.64 44.14
N ALA A 387 -13.79 24.31 43.55
CA ALA A 387 -14.46 23.83 42.34
C ALA A 387 -13.49 23.80 41.15
N PHE A 388 -12.67 24.84 40.97
CA PHE A 388 -11.66 24.83 39.92
C PHE A 388 -10.65 23.69 40.11
N GLY A 389 -10.13 23.50 41.33
CA GLY A 389 -9.19 22.40 41.59
C GLY A 389 -9.81 21.01 41.44
N GLN A 390 -11.11 20.85 41.68
CA GLN A 390 -11.85 19.62 41.36
C GLN A 390 -11.84 19.35 39.84
N VAL A 391 -12.11 20.36 39.01
CA VAL A 391 -12.00 20.24 37.55
C VAL A 391 -10.57 19.93 37.11
N VAL A 392 -9.56 20.52 37.74
CA VAL A 392 -8.15 20.16 37.49
C VAL A 392 -7.90 18.68 37.79
N GLN A 393 -8.44 18.12 38.87
CA GLN A 393 -8.34 16.68 39.15
C GLN A 393 -8.99 15.85 38.06
N TYR A 394 -10.16 16.27 37.56
CA TYR A 394 -10.86 15.56 36.50
C TYR A 394 -10.07 15.53 35.20
N LEU A 395 -9.59 16.69 34.75
CA LEU A 395 -8.83 16.81 33.51
C LEU A 395 -7.53 16.00 33.53
N ARG A 396 -6.87 15.88 34.69
CA ARG A 396 -5.69 15.02 34.87
C ARG A 396 -5.98 13.54 34.66
N ARG A 397 -7.24 13.11 34.75
CA ARG A 397 -7.68 11.71 34.63
C ARG A 397 -8.46 11.42 33.35
N LEU A 398 -9.15 12.41 32.78
CA LEU A 398 -10.04 12.23 31.63
C LEU A 398 -9.29 11.71 30.39
N PHE A 399 -8.17 12.37 30.02
CA PHE A 399 -7.34 11.92 28.92
C PHE A 399 -5.85 12.21 29.18
N PRO A 400 -5.18 11.40 30.03
CA PRO A 400 -3.85 11.71 30.55
C PRO A 400 -2.76 11.75 29.47
N THR A 401 -3.03 11.18 28.29
CA THR A 401 -2.09 11.12 27.16
C THR A 401 -2.30 12.21 26.11
N GLY A 402 -3.38 12.98 26.16
CA GLY A 402 -3.71 13.96 25.12
C GLY A 402 -4.41 15.22 25.64
N SER A 403 -5.09 15.94 24.77
CA SER A 403 -5.85 17.14 25.14
C SER A 403 -7.18 16.78 25.79
N ALA A 404 -7.60 17.59 26.74
CA ALA A 404 -8.91 17.52 27.36
C ALA A 404 -9.45 18.93 27.58
N SER A 405 -10.77 19.03 27.72
CA SER A 405 -11.45 20.31 27.90
C SER A 405 -12.58 20.19 28.91
N ALA A 406 -12.83 21.28 29.63
CA ALA A 406 -13.93 21.36 30.58
C ALA A 406 -14.60 22.74 30.53
N VAL A 407 -15.89 22.74 30.86
CA VAL A 407 -16.68 23.93 31.17
C VAL A 407 -17.02 23.86 32.65
N LEU A 408 -16.44 24.77 33.43
CA LEU A 408 -16.83 25.00 34.83
C LEU A 408 -17.78 26.19 34.86
N PHE A 409 -18.97 26.03 35.42
CA PHE A 409 -19.97 27.08 35.37
C PHE A 409 -20.76 27.27 36.64
N ASP A 410 -21.28 28.48 36.82
CA ASP A 410 -22.24 28.82 37.86
C ASP A 410 -23.40 29.67 37.36
N LEU A 411 -24.22 30.19 38.28
CA LEU A 411 -25.40 30.98 37.96
C LEU A 411 -25.10 32.22 37.10
N ARG A 412 -23.87 32.73 37.07
CA ARG A 412 -23.53 34.02 36.41
C ARG A 412 -22.50 33.87 35.31
N SER A 413 -21.60 32.90 35.43
CA SER A 413 -20.39 32.82 34.62
C SER A 413 -20.04 31.40 34.24
N PHE A 414 -19.20 31.27 33.22
CA PHE A 414 -18.59 30.03 32.82
C PHE A 414 -17.11 30.24 32.51
N TRP A 415 -16.33 29.20 32.80
CA TRP A 415 -14.89 29.12 32.58
C TRP A 415 -14.64 27.99 31.60
N LEU A 416 -14.04 28.34 30.47
CA LEU A 416 -13.61 27.44 29.42
C LEU A 416 -12.16 27.03 29.69
N ILE A 417 -11.94 25.74 29.92
CA ILE A 417 -10.67 25.24 30.44
C ILE A 417 -10.09 24.25 29.43
N THR A 418 -8.87 24.52 28.96
CA THR A 418 -8.12 23.63 28.07
C THR A 418 -6.95 23.03 28.82
N SER A 419 -6.78 21.72 28.74
CA SER A 419 -5.62 21.00 29.27
C SER A 419 -4.96 20.13 28.22
N LEU A 420 -3.67 19.87 28.43
CA LEU A 420 -2.91 18.89 27.69
C LEU A 420 -2.17 18.00 28.67
N LYS A 421 -2.40 16.69 28.55
CA LYS A 421 -1.99 15.68 29.52
C LYS A 421 -2.53 16.04 30.90
N THR A 422 -1.65 16.34 31.86
CA THR A 422 -2.03 16.68 33.24
C THR A 422 -1.97 18.17 33.54
N VAL A 423 -1.70 19.01 32.54
CA VAL A 423 -1.42 20.44 32.73
C VAL A 423 -2.55 21.29 32.16
N ILE A 424 -3.03 22.25 32.95
CA ILE A 424 -3.95 23.29 32.45
C ILE A 424 -3.16 24.30 31.63
N LEU A 425 -3.59 24.47 30.38
CA LEU A 425 -2.96 25.35 29.40
C LEU A 425 -3.57 26.74 29.40
N ARG A 426 -4.89 26.84 29.43
CA ARG A 426 -5.63 28.10 29.31
C ARG A 426 -6.94 28.03 30.07
N VAL A 427 -7.33 29.16 30.64
CA VAL A 427 -8.66 29.39 31.20
C VAL A 427 -9.21 30.68 30.61
N GLU A 428 -10.41 30.62 30.02
CA GLU A 428 -11.12 31.79 29.51
C GLU A 428 -12.45 31.96 30.25
N LYS A 429 -12.65 33.14 30.85
CA LYS A 429 -13.79 33.43 31.74
C LYS A 429 -14.75 34.41 31.05
N ALA A 430 -16.05 34.13 31.13
CA ALA A 430 -17.10 34.98 30.59
C ALA A 430 -18.38 34.90 31.44
N ASN A 431 -19.26 35.92 31.34
CA ASN A 431 -20.60 35.84 31.91
C ASN A 431 -21.61 35.37 30.86
N TRP A 432 -22.67 34.71 31.30
CA TRP A 432 -23.72 34.21 30.40
C TRP A 432 -24.46 35.30 29.64
N VAL A 433 -24.58 36.48 30.24
CA VAL A 433 -25.30 37.65 29.68
C VAL A 433 -24.42 38.53 28.80
N ASP A 434 -23.12 38.27 28.73
CA ASP A 434 -22.19 39.08 27.94
C ASP A 434 -22.48 38.87 26.44
N GLY A 435 -22.56 39.96 25.68
CA GLY A 435 -22.75 39.89 24.23
C GLY A 435 -21.60 39.12 23.56
N GLY A 436 -21.94 38.13 22.72
CA GLY A 436 -20.99 37.22 22.07
C GLY A 436 -20.61 35.97 22.88
N SER A 437 -21.05 35.85 24.13
CA SER A 437 -20.76 34.67 24.97
C SER A 437 -21.29 33.36 24.38
N LYS A 438 -22.38 33.39 23.60
CA LYS A 438 -22.90 32.21 22.90
C LYS A 438 -21.91 31.68 21.88
N ALA A 439 -21.41 32.56 21.01
CA ALA A 439 -20.45 32.20 19.97
C ALA A 439 -19.12 31.74 20.58
N LEU A 440 -18.69 32.37 21.68
CA LEU A 440 -17.51 31.93 22.44
C LEU A 440 -17.66 30.47 22.92
N PHE A 441 -18.80 30.14 23.54
CA PHE A 441 -19.08 28.79 24.02
C PHE A 441 -19.12 27.78 22.87
N GLU A 442 -19.84 28.09 21.79
CA GLU A 442 -19.97 27.21 20.62
C GLU A 442 -18.60 26.97 19.95
N SER A 443 -17.80 28.03 19.78
CA SER A 443 -16.43 27.91 19.23
C SER A 443 -15.57 27.01 20.12
N PHE A 444 -15.59 27.22 21.44
CA PHE A 444 -14.79 26.42 22.36
C PHE A 444 -15.13 24.93 22.28
N VAL A 445 -16.42 24.59 22.33
CA VAL A 445 -16.85 23.18 22.20
C VAL A 445 -16.41 22.64 20.85
N SER A 446 -16.65 23.38 19.77
CA SER A 446 -16.32 22.98 18.39
C SER A 446 -14.82 22.76 18.18
N ASP A 447 -13.96 23.61 18.76
CA ASP A 447 -12.49 23.55 18.67
C ASP A 447 -11.90 22.38 19.46
N HIS A 448 -12.58 21.95 20.52
CA HIS A 448 -12.16 20.82 21.36
C HIS A 448 -12.95 19.53 21.07
N THR A 449 -13.81 19.55 20.05
CA THR A 449 -14.55 18.39 19.59
C THR A 449 -13.62 17.43 18.87
N SER A 450 -13.59 16.16 19.31
CA SER A 450 -12.85 15.11 18.61
C SER A 450 -13.31 15.01 17.15
N PRO A 451 -12.40 14.86 16.17
CA PRO A 451 -12.76 14.69 14.76
C PRO A 451 -13.80 13.58 14.53
N TRP A 452 -13.79 12.56 15.39
CA TRP A 452 -14.73 11.45 15.34
C TRP A 452 -16.20 11.84 15.51
N VAL A 453 -16.52 12.91 16.23
CA VAL A 453 -17.90 13.41 16.37
C VAL A 453 -18.43 13.86 15.02
N ARG A 454 -17.70 14.75 14.33
CA ARG A 454 -18.08 15.25 13.00
C ARG A 454 -18.05 14.15 11.94
N LEU A 455 -17.10 13.21 12.04
CA LEU A 455 -17.04 12.06 11.13
C LEU A 455 -18.29 11.19 11.24
N LEU A 456 -18.79 10.95 12.45
CA LEU A 456 -20.00 10.16 12.66
C LEU A 456 -21.24 10.86 12.10
N THR A 457 -21.41 12.16 12.33
CA THR A 457 -22.52 12.95 11.76
C THR A 457 -22.51 12.92 10.22
N ARG A 458 -21.33 13.11 9.62
CA ARG A 458 -21.17 13.09 8.16
C ARG A 458 -21.46 11.72 7.57
N ALA A 459 -20.97 10.66 8.21
CA ALA A 459 -21.27 9.29 7.79
C ALA A 459 -22.77 8.99 7.86
N CYS A 460 -23.44 9.38 8.96
CA CYS A 460 -24.88 9.21 9.12
C CYS A 460 -25.67 9.95 8.03
N SER A 461 -25.28 11.18 7.73
CA SER A 461 -25.89 12.00 6.67
C SER A 461 -25.68 11.39 5.29
N ALA A 462 -24.46 10.93 4.96
CA ALA A 462 -24.11 10.35 3.67
C ALA A 462 -24.85 9.03 3.39
N LEU A 463 -25.10 8.23 4.44
CA LEU A 463 -25.71 6.90 4.32
C LEU A 463 -27.21 6.87 4.63
N GLY A 464 -27.81 8.02 4.99
CA GLY A 464 -29.23 8.10 5.32
C GLY A 464 -29.61 7.29 6.57
N VAL A 465 -28.75 7.29 7.58
CA VAL A 465 -28.94 6.59 8.86
C VAL A 465 -28.89 7.56 10.03
N ASP A 466 -29.43 7.17 11.18
CA ASP A 466 -29.29 7.87 12.46
C ASP A 466 -28.66 6.92 13.49
N VAL A 467 -27.88 7.45 14.43
CA VAL A 467 -27.36 6.63 15.53
C VAL A 467 -28.48 6.19 16.47
N VAL A 468 -28.37 4.99 17.03
CA VAL A 468 -29.25 4.55 18.12
C VAL A 468 -28.78 5.21 19.42
N GLU A 469 -29.39 6.34 19.77
CA GLU A 469 -28.98 7.20 20.88
C GLU A 469 -28.88 6.46 22.23
N GLY A 470 -27.88 6.81 23.03
CA GLY A 470 -27.72 6.27 24.39
C GLY A 470 -27.15 4.85 24.48
N GLY A 471 -26.69 4.27 23.36
CA GLY A 471 -26.06 2.94 23.37
C GLY A 471 -25.57 2.51 21.98
N ALA A 472 -25.16 3.45 21.15
CA ALA A 472 -24.80 3.14 19.76
C ALA A 472 -23.45 2.43 19.65
N PHE A 473 -22.46 2.77 20.46
CA PHE A 473 -21.11 2.26 20.26
C PHE A 473 -21.02 0.74 20.40
N LEU A 474 -20.49 0.07 19.38
CA LEU A 474 -20.34 -1.38 19.30
C LEU A 474 -18.89 -1.83 19.51
N GLY A 475 -17.91 -0.97 19.24
CA GLY A 475 -16.51 -1.29 19.46
C GLY A 475 -15.54 -0.39 18.70
N ARG A 476 -14.27 -0.47 19.08
CA ARG A 476 -13.15 0.22 18.43
C ARG A 476 -12.14 -0.81 17.96
N GLY A 477 -11.84 -0.79 16.66
CA GLY A 477 -10.75 -1.55 16.06
C GLY A 477 -9.46 -0.75 16.03
N ALA A 478 -8.42 -1.31 15.39
CA ALA A 478 -7.14 -0.61 15.20
C ALA A 478 -7.29 0.68 14.38
N HIS A 479 -8.18 0.67 13.39
CA HIS A 479 -8.28 1.70 12.34
C HIS A 479 -9.61 2.48 12.36
N GLY A 480 -10.57 2.10 13.22
CA GLY A 480 -11.92 2.61 13.13
C GLY A 480 -12.79 2.37 14.37
N ARG A 481 -14.02 2.90 14.30
CA ARG A 481 -15.05 2.79 15.33
C ARG A 481 -16.33 2.24 14.71
N VAL A 482 -17.09 1.48 15.47
CA VAL A 482 -18.31 0.84 15.02
C VAL A 482 -19.48 1.34 15.85
N PHE A 483 -20.55 1.76 15.18
CA PHE A 483 -21.77 2.29 15.81
C PHE A 483 -23.01 1.56 15.30
N LYS A 484 -23.95 1.27 16.19
CA LYS A 484 -25.29 0.83 15.88
C LYS A 484 -26.08 2.03 15.36
N VAL A 485 -26.61 1.87 14.16
CA VAL A 485 -27.40 2.88 13.47
C VAL A 485 -28.73 2.29 13.01
N GLU A 486 -29.70 3.16 12.79
CA GLU A 486 -31.00 2.85 12.24
C GLU A 486 -31.15 3.57 10.91
N ARG A 487 -31.50 2.84 9.86
CA ARG A 487 -31.74 3.44 8.55
C ARG A 487 -33.07 4.20 8.55
N LYS A 488 -33.05 5.43 8.02
CA LYS A 488 -34.21 6.33 8.02
C LYS A 488 -35.41 5.76 7.26
N ALA A 489 -35.17 5.03 6.17
CA ALA A 489 -36.20 4.56 5.27
C ALA A 489 -37.06 3.41 5.84
N ASP A 490 -36.43 2.42 6.47
CA ASP A 490 -37.06 1.15 6.86
C ASP A 490 -36.90 0.81 8.35
N LYS A 491 -36.25 1.69 9.13
CA LYS A 491 -35.95 1.47 10.54
C LYS A 491 -35.11 0.22 10.80
N LYS A 492 -34.39 -0.28 9.79
CA LYS A 492 -33.51 -1.42 9.93
C LYS A 492 -32.26 -1.03 10.71
N VAL A 493 -31.95 -1.85 11.72
CA VAL A 493 -30.76 -1.70 12.56
C VAL A 493 -29.54 -2.29 11.86
N LEU A 494 -28.47 -1.51 11.79
CA LEU A 494 -27.22 -1.83 11.09
C LEU A 494 -26.01 -1.45 11.95
N ALA A 495 -24.84 -2.01 11.63
CA ALA A 495 -23.56 -1.57 12.16
C ALA A 495 -22.88 -0.66 11.13
N LEU A 496 -22.61 0.58 11.53
CA LEU A 496 -21.82 1.55 10.79
C LEU A 496 -20.36 1.42 11.22
N LYS A 497 -19.49 0.96 10.32
CA LYS A 497 -18.03 1.02 10.55
C LYS A 497 -17.49 2.30 9.95
N LEU A 498 -16.78 3.07 10.78
CA LEU A 498 -16.29 4.41 10.49
C LEU A 498 -14.78 4.46 10.63
N VAL A 499 -14.09 5.04 9.65
CA VAL A 499 -12.64 5.28 9.67
C VAL A 499 -12.32 6.73 9.31
N ASP A 500 -11.18 7.23 9.79
CA ASP A 500 -10.64 8.50 9.34
C ASP A 500 -9.93 8.38 7.97
N SER A 501 -9.42 9.51 7.46
CA SER A 501 -8.79 9.56 6.15
C SER A 501 -7.52 8.72 6.01
N SER A 502 -6.80 8.44 7.10
CA SER A 502 -5.58 7.64 7.06
C SER A 502 -5.86 6.15 6.87
N SER A 503 -7.08 5.72 7.20
CA SER A 503 -7.47 4.31 7.32
C SER A 503 -8.45 3.84 6.24
N LYS A 504 -8.70 4.66 5.21
CA LYS A 504 -9.63 4.35 4.10
C LYS A 504 -9.27 3.04 3.39
N THR A 505 -7.98 2.80 3.12
CA THR A 505 -7.52 1.58 2.46
C THR A 505 -7.83 0.32 3.28
N ALA A 506 -7.71 0.40 4.61
CA ALA A 506 -8.05 -0.72 5.48
C ALA A 506 -9.56 -1.05 5.40
N LEU A 507 -10.41 -0.02 5.38
CA LEU A 507 -11.85 -0.19 5.24
C LEU A 507 -12.24 -0.79 3.88
N PHE A 508 -11.60 -0.34 2.80
CA PHE A 508 -11.82 -0.89 1.45
C PHE A 508 -11.41 -2.37 1.36
N ARG A 509 -10.28 -2.76 1.98
CA ARG A 509 -9.88 -4.18 2.04
C ARG A 509 -10.88 -5.04 2.82
N GLU A 510 -11.42 -4.51 3.91
CA GLU A 510 -12.45 -5.22 4.66
C GLU A 510 -13.75 -5.36 3.87
N GLU A 511 -14.16 -4.35 3.10
CA GLU A 511 -15.29 -4.46 2.18
C GLU A 511 -15.09 -5.62 1.19
N LEU A 512 -13.91 -5.71 0.59
CA LEU A 512 -13.57 -6.80 -0.33
C LEU A 512 -13.56 -8.16 0.37
N ALA A 513 -13.02 -8.25 1.59
CA ALA A 513 -13.00 -9.48 2.38
C ALA A 513 -14.43 -9.95 2.74
N LEU A 514 -15.30 -9.04 3.17
CA LEU A 514 -16.70 -9.35 3.49
C LEU A 514 -17.48 -9.76 2.24
N THR A 515 -17.23 -9.11 1.10
CA THR A 515 -17.84 -9.47 -0.19
C THR A 515 -17.46 -10.89 -0.60
N ASN A 516 -16.18 -11.23 -0.50
CA ASN A 516 -15.68 -12.57 -0.83
C ASN A 516 -16.24 -13.66 0.11
N ALA A 517 -16.52 -13.28 1.37
CA ALA A 517 -17.04 -14.21 2.37
C ALA A 517 -18.58 -14.27 2.45
N GLU A 518 -19.31 -13.43 1.72
CA GLU A 518 -20.76 -13.26 1.87
C GLU A 518 -21.53 -14.59 1.70
N LEU A 519 -21.16 -15.39 0.70
CA LEU A 519 -21.82 -16.67 0.40
C LEU A 519 -21.51 -17.79 1.39
N THR A 520 -20.58 -17.57 2.33
CA THR A 520 -20.27 -18.58 3.36
C THR A 520 -21.36 -18.67 4.42
N CYS A 521 -22.14 -17.60 4.62
CA CYS A 521 -23.05 -17.43 5.75
C CYS A 521 -22.37 -17.52 7.15
N LEU A 522 -21.03 -17.42 7.22
CA LEU A 522 -20.22 -17.48 8.44
C LEU A 522 -19.77 -16.09 8.94
N THR A 523 -19.97 -15.05 8.14
CA THR A 523 -19.56 -13.68 8.44
C THR A 523 -20.77 -12.76 8.51
N ALA A 524 -20.59 -11.59 9.11
CA ALA A 524 -21.48 -10.48 8.81
C ALA A 524 -21.38 -10.12 7.31
N ARG A 525 -22.41 -9.45 6.77
CA ARG A 525 -22.49 -9.09 5.35
C ARG A 525 -22.66 -7.59 5.17
N LEU A 526 -22.24 -7.09 4.02
CA LEU A 526 -22.43 -5.70 3.65
C LEU A 526 -23.91 -5.44 3.36
N GLU A 527 -24.43 -4.37 3.94
CA GLU A 527 -25.72 -3.81 3.57
C GLU A 527 -25.54 -2.63 2.61
N HIS A 528 -24.45 -1.88 2.80
CA HIS A 528 -24.02 -0.82 1.90
C HIS A 528 -22.50 -0.81 1.89
N GLY A 529 -21.93 -0.77 0.68
CA GLY A 529 -20.50 -0.72 0.44
C GLY A 529 -19.83 0.58 0.90
N PHE A 530 -18.55 0.69 0.60
CA PHE A 530 -17.67 1.79 0.94
C PHE A 530 -18.21 3.14 0.44
N VAL A 531 -18.32 4.10 1.34
CA VAL A 531 -18.67 5.49 1.05
C VAL A 531 -17.62 6.42 1.63
N GLU A 532 -17.05 7.25 0.78
CA GLU A 532 -16.11 8.28 1.16
C GLU A 532 -16.83 9.63 1.37
N PHE A 533 -16.38 10.39 2.37
CA PHE A 533 -16.86 11.73 2.64
C PHE A 533 -15.73 12.59 3.24
N PRO A 534 -15.89 13.93 3.36
CA PRO A 534 -14.85 14.79 3.87
C PRO A 534 -14.36 14.35 5.26
N GLY A 535 -13.09 13.94 5.33
CA GLY A 535 -12.41 13.52 6.56
C GLY A 535 -12.36 12.02 6.81
N GLY A 536 -13.14 11.18 6.13
CA GLY A 536 -13.15 9.73 6.43
C GLY A 536 -13.93 8.89 5.42
N ALA A 537 -14.21 7.66 5.80
CA ALA A 537 -15.03 6.73 5.04
C ALA A 537 -15.84 5.83 5.98
N ALA A 538 -16.91 5.25 5.45
CA ALA A 538 -17.75 4.33 6.20
C ALA A 538 -18.38 3.25 5.32
N LEU A 539 -18.85 2.18 5.95
CA LEU A 539 -19.69 1.14 5.34
C LEU A 539 -20.75 0.66 6.33
N LEU A 540 -21.80 0.01 5.82
CA LEU A 540 -22.88 -0.55 6.64
C LEU A 540 -22.83 -2.08 6.59
N VAL A 541 -22.88 -2.70 7.76
CA VAL A 541 -22.83 -4.16 7.95
C VAL A 541 -24.08 -4.63 8.68
N THR A 542 -24.56 -5.82 8.33
CA THR A 542 -25.65 -6.52 9.01
C THR A 542 -25.26 -7.98 9.24
N PRO A 543 -25.77 -8.65 10.27
CA PRO A 543 -26.56 -8.13 11.40
C PRO A 543 -25.72 -7.43 12.48
N VAL A 544 -26.38 -6.68 13.36
CA VAL A 544 -25.80 -6.24 14.63
C VAL A 544 -26.00 -7.36 15.66
N GLY A 545 -24.89 -7.88 16.21
CA GLY A 545 -24.91 -8.94 17.22
C GLY A 545 -24.26 -8.50 18.53
N ALA A 546 -24.41 -9.32 19.57
CA ALA A 546 -23.71 -9.14 20.83
C ALA A 546 -22.29 -9.73 20.75
N PRO A 547 -21.27 -9.14 21.38
CA PRO A 547 -19.95 -9.76 21.46
C PRO A 547 -20.04 -11.15 22.11
N LEU A 548 -19.34 -12.13 21.55
CA LEU A 548 -19.30 -13.48 22.12
C LEU A 548 -18.64 -13.44 23.51
N PRO A 549 -19.32 -13.91 24.58
CA PRO A 549 -18.70 -14.08 25.88
C PRO A 549 -17.53 -15.05 25.79
N ARG A 550 -16.57 -14.89 26.71
CA ARG A 550 -15.40 -15.75 26.70
C ARG A 550 -15.80 -17.22 26.89
N PRO A 551 -15.28 -18.16 26.09
CA PRO A 551 -15.61 -19.57 26.24
C PRO A 551 -15.15 -20.08 27.60
N THR A 552 -16.04 -20.79 28.29
CA THR A 552 -15.83 -21.41 29.60
C THR A 552 -15.94 -22.94 29.56
N THR A 553 -16.49 -23.48 28.48
CA THR A 553 -16.68 -24.92 28.27
C THR A 553 -15.87 -25.42 27.07
N LEU A 554 -15.58 -26.73 27.05
CA LEU A 554 -14.94 -27.36 25.90
C LEU A 554 -15.77 -27.17 24.63
N GLN A 555 -17.10 -27.30 24.73
CA GLN A 555 -17.98 -27.19 23.57
C GLN A 555 -17.93 -25.79 22.94
N GLU A 556 -17.85 -24.72 23.74
CA GLU A 556 -17.69 -23.36 23.21
C GLU A 556 -16.34 -23.17 22.49
N VAL A 557 -15.26 -23.76 23.01
CA VAL A 557 -13.95 -23.75 22.33
C VAL A 557 -13.99 -24.54 21.02
N VAL A 558 -14.62 -25.72 21.03
CA VAL A 558 -14.82 -26.53 19.82
C VAL A 558 -15.62 -25.75 18.78
N ASN A 559 -16.73 -25.11 19.18
CA ASN A 559 -17.56 -24.32 18.28
C ASN A 559 -16.77 -23.18 17.60
N LEU A 560 -15.85 -22.53 18.31
CA LEU A 560 -14.98 -21.49 17.76
C LEU A 560 -14.00 -22.03 16.71
N PHE A 561 -13.32 -23.14 16.99
CA PHE A 561 -12.42 -23.77 16.03
C PHE A 561 -13.17 -24.36 14.84
N ASP A 562 -14.39 -24.87 15.04
CA ASP A 562 -15.26 -25.32 13.94
C ASP A 562 -15.73 -24.15 13.07
N LEU A 563 -16.02 -22.98 13.66
CA LEU A 563 -16.36 -21.78 12.90
C LEU A 563 -15.18 -21.30 12.05
N LEU A 564 -13.96 -21.33 12.60
CA LEU A 564 -12.74 -20.99 11.85
C LEU A 564 -12.46 -22.01 10.74
N ARG A 565 -12.60 -23.31 11.05
CA ARG A 565 -12.42 -24.41 10.09
C ARG A 565 -13.36 -24.27 8.89
N GLN A 566 -14.63 -23.99 9.12
CA GLN A 566 -15.61 -23.80 8.04
C GLN A 566 -15.24 -22.63 7.12
N LEU A 567 -14.62 -21.58 7.65
CA LEU A 567 -14.11 -20.46 6.85
C LEU A 567 -12.92 -20.92 5.98
N HIS A 568 -11.97 -21.65 6.58
CA HIS A 568 -10.79 -22.18 5.88
C HIS A 568 -11.15 -23.22 4.81
N GLU A 569 -12.21 -24.00 4.98
CA GLU A 569 -12.75 -24.92 3.95
C GLU A 569 -13.24 -24.19 2.70
N LYS A 570 -13.63 -22.92 2.84
CA LYS A 570 -14.03 -22.05 1.73
C LYS A 570 -12.87 -21.25 1.14
N ASN A 571 -11.63 -21.58 1.52
CA ASN A 571 -10.42 -20.83 1.16
C ASN A 571 -10.52 -19.35 1.54
N ILE A 572 -11.13 -19.05 2.68
CA ILE A 572 -11.16 -17.71 3.26
C ILE A 572 -10.36 -17.72 4.55
N ILE A 573 -9.50 -16.72 4.70
CA ILE A 573 -8.71 -16.48 5.91
C ILE A 573 -9.34 -15.32 6.64
N HIS A 574 -9.32 -15.37 7.98
CA HIS A 574 -9.79 -14.25 8.78
C HIS A 574 -8.71 -13.18 8.94
N GLY A 575 -7.46 -13.60 9.19
CA GLY A 575 -6.30 -12.73 9.42
C GLY A 575 -6.16 -12.22 10.85
N ASP A 576 -7.27 -12.15 11.60
CA ASP A 576 -7.29 -11.78 13.02
C ASP A 576 -8.45 -12.47 13.79
N PRO A 577 -8.55 -13.81 13.75
CA PRO A 577 -9.66 -14.53 14.39
C PRO A 577 -9.48 -14.55 15.91
N ARG A 578 -10.03 -13.54 16.58
CA ARG A 578 -10.03 -13.42 18.04
C ARG A 578 -11.45 -13.62 18.56
N VAL A 579 -11.59 -14.07 19.81
CA VAL A 579 -12.92 -14.19 20.46
C VAL A 579 -13.73 -12.88 20.37
N PRO A 580 -13.15 -11.67 20.56
CA PRO A 580 -13.87 -10.41 20.37
C PRO A 580 -14.34 -10.12 18.94
N ASN A 581 -13.78 -10.80 17.93
CA ASN A 581 -14.17 -10.68 16.53
C ASN A 581 -15.26 -11.69 16.14
N VAL A 582 -15.95 -12.28 17.13
CA VAL A 582 -17.15 -13.09 16.95
C VAL A 582 -18.34 -12.40 17.58
N ILE A 583 -19.44 -12.31 16.83
CA ILE A 583 -20.72 -11.85 17.32
C ILE A 583 -21.73 -12.99 17.40
N VAL A 584 -22.62 -12.90 18.39
CA VAL A 584 -23.78 -13.77 18.59
C VAL A 584 -25.02 -13.07 18.07
N VAL A 585 -25.75 -13.74 17.19
CA VAL A 585 -26.98 -13.27 16.58
C VAL A 585 -28.07 -14.30 16.81
N LYS A 586 -29.29 -13.84 17.14
CA LYS A 586 -30.45 -14.71 17.25
C LYS A 586 -30.98 -15.04 15.85
N ASP A 587 -31.02 -16.32 15.51
CA ASP A 587 -31.60 -16.86 14.29
C ASP A 587 -32.60 -17.96 14.68
N ASN A 588 -33.90 -17.69 14.55
CA ASN A 588 -34.98 -18.60 14.97
C ASN A 588 -34.79 -19.13 16.42
N ASP A 589 -34.54 -18.20 17.35
CA ASP A 589 -34.25 -18.44 18.78
C ASP A 589 -32.95 -19.23 19.08
N LYS A 590 -32.19 -19.61 18.05
CA LYS A 590 -30.86 -20.23 18.21
C LYS A 590 -29.76 -19.19 18.07
N ASP A 591 -28.71 -19.37 18.86
CA ASP A 591 -27.51 -18.55 18.75
C ASP A 591 -26.71 -18.96 17.52
N LYS A 592 -26.53 -18.01 16.61
CA LYS A 592 -25.66 -18.13 15.45
C LYS A 592 -24.42 -17.27 15.67
N LEU A 593 -23.25 -17.88 15.49
CA LEU A 593 -21.96 -17.20 15.57
C LEU A 593 -21.56 -16.69 14.19
N LEU A 594 -21.11 -15.44 14.12
CA LEU A 594 -20.59 -14.84 12.89
C LEU A 594 -19.25 -14.16 13.15
N TRP A 595 -18.32 -14.29 12.21
CA TRP A 595 -17.07 -13.53 12.18
C TRP A 595 -17.29 -12.09 11.69
N ILE A 596 -16.51 -11.17 12.24
CA ILE A 596 -16.40 -9.75 11.84
C ILE A 596 -14.92 -9.35 11.75
N ASP A 597 -14.62 -8.18 11.17
CA ASP A 597 -13.25 -7.64 11.09
C ASP A 597 -12.28 -8.54 10.30
N LEU A 598 -12.72 -8.98 9.10
CA LEU A 598 -11.93 -9.80 8.20
C LEU A 598 -10.86 -8.99 7.47
N VAL A 599 -9.73 -9.63 7.20
CA VAL A 599 -8.65 -9.08 6.37
C VAL A 599 -8.69 -9.73 5.00
N GLU A 600 -8.50 -8.91 3.96
CA GLU A 600 -8.38 -9.41 2.59
C GLU A 600 -7.11 -10.26 2.43
N ALA A 601 -7.24 -11.46 1.86
CA ALA A 601 -6.13 -12.30 1.43
C ALA A 601 -6.28 -12.68 -0.05
N VAL A 602 -5.35 -12.21 -0.89
CA VAL A 602 -5.35 -12.49 -2.33
C VAL A 602 -4.99 -13.95 -2.64
N LEU A 603 -4.19 -14.60 -1.80
CA LEU A 603 -3.83 -16.00 -1.90
C LEU A 603 -3.80 -16.67 -0.53
N VAL A 604 -4.52 -17.78 -0.40
CA VAL A 604 -4.55 -18.58 0.84
C VAL A 604 -3.53 -19.70 0.76
N THR A 605 -2.62 -19.74 1.75
CA THR A 605 -1.59 -20.76 1.93
C THR A 605 -1.75 -21.43 3.29
N PRO A 606 -1.22 -22.65 3.49
CA PRO A 606 -1.25 -23.31 4.80
C PRO A 606 -0.75 -22.43 5.95
N GLY A 607 0.27 -21.58 5.70
CA GLY A 607 0.82 -20.68 6.70
C GLY A 607 -0.18 -19.64 7.24
N PHE A 608 -1.12 -19.18 6.41
CA PHE A 608 -2.19 -18.29 6.87
C PHE A 608 -3.16 -19.00 7.82
N ARG A 609 -3.51 -20.26 7.53
CA ARG A 609 -4.37 -21.08 8.41
C ARG A 609 -3.71 -21.36 9.75
N THR A 610 -2.41 -21.67 9.74
CA THR A 610 -1.58 -21.80 10.94
C THR A 610 -1.61 -20.51 11.77
N THR A 611 -1.46 -19.35 11.12
CA THR A 611 -1.47 -18.04 11.78
C THR A 611 -2.82 -17.74 12.43
N ASP A 612 -3.92 -17.94 11.70
CA ASP A 612 -5.28 -17.80 12.21
C ASP A 612 -5.52 -18.68 13.46
N ALA A 613 -5.19 -19.98 13.37
CA ALA A 613 -5.35 -20.90 14.49
C ALA A 613 -4.51 -20.50 15.71
N ALA A 614 -3.31 -19.96 15.49
CA ALA A 614 -2.45 -19.46 16.56
C ALA A 614 -3.01 -18.18 17.21
N ILE A 615 -3.57 -17.25 16.44
CA ILE A 615 -4.21 -16.03 16.95
C ILE A 615 -5.43 -16.40 17.81
N LEU A 616 -6.29 -17.29 17.31
CA LEU A 616 -7.47 -17.76 18.06
C LEU A 616 -7.06 -18.46 19.35
N THR A 617 -6.04 -19.32 19.28
CA THR A 617 -5.47 -20.01 20.45
C THR A 617 -5.03 -19.01 21.52
N ARG A 618 -4.22 -18.00 21.14
CA ARG A 618 -3.76 -16.96 22.08
C ARG A 618 -4.93 -16.15 22.65
N SER A 619 -5.92 -15.82 21.82
CA SER A 619 -7.13 -15.11 22.24
C SER A 619 -7.90 -15.87 23.32
N ILE A 620 -8.11 -17.18 23.11
CA ILE A 620 -8.78 -18.05 24.09
C ILE A 620 -7.95 -18.18 25.37
N LEU A 621 -6.62 -18.34 25.25
CA LEU A 621 -5.70 -18.50 26.39
C LEU A 621 -5.34 -17.20 27.11
N ARG A 622 -5.79 -16.03 26.64
CA ARG A 622 -5.45 -14.72 27.21
C ARG A 622 -3.98 -14.30 27.05
N LEU A 623 -3.32 -14.85 26.05
CA LEU A 623 -1.92 -14.56 25.80
C LEU A 623 -1.78 -13.31 24.93
N LEU A 624 -0.67 -12.58 25.10
CA LEU A 624 -0.33 -11.49 24.20
C LEU A 624 0.01 -12.06 22.83
N HIS A 625 -0.16 -11.27 21.76
CA HIS A 625 0.13 -11.72 20.39
C HIS A 625 1.59 -12.18 20.20
N THR A 626 2.53 -11.64 20.99
CA THR A 626 3.95 -12.01 21.00
C THR A 626 4.28 -13.23 21.85
N SER A 627 3.33 -13.75 22.62
CA SER A 627 3.57 -14.90 23.49
C SER A 627 3.84 -16.16 22.66
N LEU A 628 4.93 -16.84 22.98
CA LEU A 628 5.25 -18.16 22.44
C LEU A 628 4.23 -19.18 22.95
N LEU A 629 3.80 -20.07 22.07
CA LEU A 629 2.97 -21.21 22.46
C LEU A 629 3.93 -22.37 22.74
N GLY A 630 3.69 -23.13 23.81
CA GLY A 630 4.52 -24.32 24.09
C GLY A 630 4.04 -25.52 23.27
N GLU A 631 4.92 -26.49 23.07
CA GLU A 631 4.49 -27.86 22.72
C GLU A 631 3.55 -28.40 23.82
N PRO A 632 2.43 -29.08 23.48
CA PRO A 632 2.07 -29.64 22.17
C PRO A 632 1.23 -28.72 21.26
N LEU A 633 0.94 -27.46 21.66
CA LEU A 633 0.02 -26.60 20.92
C LEU A 633 0.56 -26.18 19.56
N GLU A 634 1.86 -25.87 19.45
CA GLU A 634 2.48 -25.48 18.18
C GLU A 634 2.39 -26.59 17.13
N SER A 635 2.68 -27.84 17.52
CA SER A 635 2.51 -29.00 16.64
C SER A 635 1.06 -29.16 16.16
N LEU A 636 0.07 -29.10 17.06
CA LEU A 636 -1.35 -29.23 16.68
C LEU A 636 -1.85 -28.08 15.79
N ILE A 637 -1.34 -26.86 15.99
CA ILE A 637 -1.64 -25.71 15.14
C ILE A 637 -1.06 -25.93 13.73
N ASN A 638 0.15 -26.45 13.62
CA ASN A 638 0.76 -26.78 12.33
C ASN A 638 0.00 -27.90 11.61
N GLU A 639 -0.39 -28.96 12.33
CA GLU A 639 -1.23 -30.04 11.79
C GLU A 639 -2.55 -29.50 11.22
N TYR A 640 -3.25 -28.64 11.97
CA TYR A 640 -4.46 -27.97 11.52
C TYR A 640 -4.20 -27.08 10.30
N GLY A 641 -3.14 -26.28 10.30
CA GLY A 641 -2.80 -25.38 9.20
C GLY A 641 -2.51 -26.11 7.89
N GLN A 642 -1.94 -27.31 7.95
CA GLN A 642 -1.76 -28.18 6.78
C GLN A 642 -3.08 -28.81 6.33
N ALA A 643 -3.87 -29.33 7.27
CA ALA A 643 -5.15 -30.00 7.00
C ALA A 643 -6.22 -29.59 8.04
N PRO A 644 -7.09 -28.60 7.72
CA PRO A 644 -8.12 -28.12 8.63
C PRO A 644 -9.35 -29.06 8.65
N THR A 645 -9.15 -30.31 9.04
CA THR A 645 -10.23 -31.30 9.20
C THR A 645 -10.96 -31.11 10.52
N SER A 646 -12.19 -31.64 10.64
CA SER A 646 -12.94 -31.61 11.91
C SER A 646 -12.19 -32.31 13.04
N GLU A 647 -11.44 -33.38 12.74
CA GLU A 647 -10.61 -34.10 13.70
C GLU A 647 -9.46 -33.23 14.22
N ASN A 648 -8.71 -32.58 13.33
CA ASN A 648 -7.59 -31.72 13.71
C ASN A 648 -8.08 -30.49 14.49
N ALA A 649 -9.20 -29.89 14.08
CA ALA A 649 -9.83 -28.79 14.80
C ALA A 649 -10.24 -29.20 16.22
N HIS A 650 -10.86 -30.37 16.37
CA HIS A 650 -11.30 -30.88 17.67
C HIS A 650 -10.13 -31.24 18.60
N ARG A 651 -9.06 -31.85 18.08
CA ARG A 651 -7.83 -32.14 18.82
C ARG A 651 -7.18 -30.85 19.34
N LEU A 652 -7.06 -29.84 18.48
CA LEU A 652 -6.53 -28.52 18.87
C LEU A 652 -7.42 -27.84 19.92
N ALA A 653 -8.74 -27.79 19.70
CA ALA A 653 -9.70 -27.21 20.64
C ALA A 653 -9.62 -27.86 22.04
N THR A 654 -9.48 -29.20 22.08
CA THR A 654 -9.33 -29.96 23.33
C THR A 654 -8.04 -29.59 24.06
N ALA A 655 -6.92 -29.52 23.34
CA ALA A 655 -5.64 -29.12 23.93
C ALA A 655 -5.69 -27.68 24.47
N VAL A 656 -6.24 -26.74 23.69
CA VAL A 656 -6.43 -25.34 24.11
C VAL A 656 -7.27 -25.26 25.38
N PHE A 657 -8.41 -25.97 25.42
CA PHE A 657 -9.27 -25.98 26.61
C PHE A 657 -8.56 -26.56 27.84
N GLN A 658 -7.77 -27.63 27.69
CA GLN A 658 -6.96 -28.15 28.80
C GLN A 658 -5.95 -27.11 29.31
N SER A 659 -5.30 -26.37 28.42
CA SER A 659 -4.35 -25.30 28.77
C SER A 659 -5.00 -24.11 29.49
N THR A 660 -6.29 -23.82 29.27
CA THR A 660 -7.01 -22.78 30.04
C THR A 660 -7.06 -23.10 31.54
N LYS A 661 -7.20 -24.38 31.91
CA LYS A 661 -7.27 -24.82 33.31
C LYS A 661 -5.94 -24.67 34.05
N PHE A 662 -4.82 -24.72 33.33
CA PHE A 662 -3.49 -24.50 33.90
C PHE A 662 -3.16 -23.01 34.07
N SER A 663 -3.68 -22.14 33.18
CA SER A 663 -3.48 -20.68 33.28
C SER A 663 -4.30 -20.04 34.41
N ALA A 664 -5.42 -20.64 34.82
CA ALA A 664 -6.24 -20.15 35.95
C ALA A 664 -5.62 -20.42 37.34
N ARG A 665 -4.50 -21.15 37.42
CA ARG A 665 -3.78 -21.47 38.67
C ARG A 665 -2.52 -20.61 38.89
N ARG A 666 -2.30 -19.57 38.08
CA ARG A 666 -1.18 -18.62 38.24
C ARG A 666 -1.67 -17.22 38.51
#